data_AF-A0A976FFT0-F1
#
_entry.id   AF-A0A976FFT0-F1
#
_cell.length_a   1.000
_cell.length_b   1.000
_cell.length_c   1.000
_cell.angle_alpha   90.00
_cell.angle_beta   90.00
_cell.angle_gamma   90.00
#
_symmetry.space_group_name_H-M   'P 1'
#
loop_
_entity.id
_entity.type
_entity.pdbx_description
1 polymer ?
#
loop_
_entity_poly.entity_id
_entity_poly.type
_entity_poly.pdbx_seq_one_letter_code
_entity_poly.pdbx_strand_id
1 'polypeptide(L)'
;MENYHILERIGVGSFGKVYRGRRKYSGHIVALKFVTKQGKSARDLKNLRQEINILRRLDHCNIIAMLDSFETEGEICIVTEYAQGELYQVLEDGSNLPEEEIRKIAIQLIQALHVIHSNRIIHRDMKPQNILIGSRQQIKLCDFGFARAIAHDSSLLRSIKGTPLYMAPELVLEKPYHYTVDLWSLGVILYELAVGKPPFYTDRIVSLIQMIVSDDVEYPSTMSAPFQSFLKGLLRKDPAQRLQWPKILHHAFIQESPKEIESRLRREKENRTLPRFFRDNDNSPEVDDEKIMISSVERLGLCDDWKICDPNIGQQHVKPEVSNKSCNYGDDQKLIVNENCQNEAFPSESGMPFKSVALQNFLADYDKFSEEMGTKFADAEFLSTPLFANLIHTLPSIPVQELLSDMIRKISALLQGVYRCLMLHLKMIVHVADIGVLLQSKECIQRFLIHLVESTASIQINREQASDVIYKSVRCCMMSTTIINTIEAEKDFETLLDYRQLCKGDVQVILRLLTCKNEVVAFCHSKALKWIGSMMDRSHHLTTLLEVVHQSGIIRVLCNLLHASEGSYSPEVQLSNNGQNVELYATYALALFVHPDAKGWNSLPPFPVLVLVRDDAVSMKNARMQDIRPLNILRVTIHSEVASQLLCTGVDRLIALLGDKMMERGKLYQSGNAETDEEFSVGEEDNDQSTICCILKILLHACRSSAPLSKKLTTITTTFQNRPDADVFAILRLGFASKRLHRIEQYFATELLSVILRREILSQRLIWNCAQTLFSVFLETSDTALLSALSKFFAELIETCHIDESVLESGLRPDDLNSLYQELWSLLVHGALSSRCSDAIARLFSTATERKHSIASEAHMLTSFARASKSNYDLILKANLLPHFCDLVQHPEATVRAKALNCIGNLCRHAATFYSHFATPWDGQIAHTIVAGMIFGLRDNDQYVRRFACFAVGNAAFHSGELYDALRPAIPPLIQNLGNDDEKTRSNAGGALGNLVRNSDELCRELCAHAAPWALFKLAMTETSVACRCVVLFSLGNFCTYEECFNHLVEAESDFISELETLYNEAADDVSRRNIRRIFAKCEALGNEEDHDTR
;
A
#
# COMPACT_ATOMS: atom_id res chain seq x y z
N MET A 1 3.96 21.53 6.28
CA MET A 1 2.61 21.22 6.82
C MET A 1 1.60 20.96 5.70
N GLU A 2 1.54 21.81 4.67
CA GLU A 2 0.64 21.62 3.50
C GLU A 2 0.73 20.24 2.85
N ASN A 3 1.89 19.59 2.91
CA ASN A 3 2.11 18.25 2.40
C ASN A 3 1.40 17.15 3.22
N TYR A 4 0.34 17.44 4.00
CA TYR A 4 -0.43 16.46 4.78
C TYR A 4 -1.93 16.79 4.73
N HIS A 5 -2.78 15.76 4.85
CA HIS A 5 -4.09 15.93 5.47
C HIS A 5 -3.97 15.43 6.90
N ILE A 6 -4.24 16.34 7.82
CA ILE A 6 -4.70 16.01 9.17
C ILE A 6 -6.01 15.23 8.96
N LEU A 7 -6.09 13.98 9.45
CA LEU A 7 -7.33 13.21 9.49
C LEU A 7 -7.92 13.35 10.90
N GLU A 8 -8.33 12.23 11.50
CA GLU A 8 -8.78 12.15 12.89
C GLU A 8 -7.66 12.46 13.89
N ARG A 9 -8.07 12.88 15.09
CA ARG A 9 -7.18 13.19 16.22
C ARG A 9 -7.02 11.95 17.08
N ILE A 10 -5.81 11.38 17.11
CA ILE A 10 -5.51 10.10 17.80
C ILE A 10 -5.01 10.30 19.23
N GLY A 11 -4.56 11.49 19.61
CA GLY A 11 -4.12 11.77 20.98
C GLY A 11 -4.23 13.24 21.35
N VAL A 12 -4.44 13.53 22.64
CA VAL A 12 -4.37 14.88 23.21
C VAL A 12 -3.66 14.77 24.56
N GLY A 13 -2.61 15.57 24.74
CA GLY A 13 -1.86 15.62 25.99
C GLY A 13 -1.28 17.00 26.26
N SER A 14 -0.61 17.14 27.41
CA SER A 14 0.06 18.38 27.84
C SER A 14 1.18 18.85 26.89
N PHE A 15 1.67 17.97 26.03
CA PHE A 15 2.67 18.26 24.99
C PHE A 15 2.06 18.67 23.66
N GLY A 16 0.76 18.47 23.41
CA GLY A 16 0.14 18.84 22.14
C GLY A 16 -1.04 17.97 21.72
N LYS A 17 -1.48 18.16 20.47
CA LYS A 17 -2.52 17.38 19.81
C LYS A 17 -1.87 16.46 18.78
N VAL A 18 -2.04 15.15 18.92
CA VAL A 18 -1.56 14.16 17.95
C VAL A 18 -2.70 13.80 17.02
N TYR A 19 -2.49 13.91 15.71
CA TYR A 19 -3.45 13.51 14.68
C TYR A 19 -2.88 12.39 13.84
N ARG A 20 -3.76 11.48 13.41
CA ARG A 20 -3.46 10.59 12.30
C ARG A 20 -3.33 11.47 11.07
N GLY A 21 -2.14 11.53 10.51
CA GLY A 21 -1.93 12.13 9.21
C GLY A 21 -2.03 11.09 8.13
N ARG A 22 -2.66 11.45 7.02
CA ARG A 22 -2.32 10.84 5.73
C ARG A 22 -1.55 11.89 4.95
N ARG A 23 -0.23 11.70 4.81
CA ARG A 23 0.64 12.68 4.14
C ARG A 23 0.22 12.82 2.69
N LYS A 24 0.36 14.01 2.10
CA LYS A 24 -0.15 14.38 0.77
C LYS A 24 0.60 13.76 -0.42
N TYR A 25 1.72 12.97 -0.24
CA TYR A 25 2.78 12.19 -1.06
C TYR A 25 2.74 11.02 -2.31
N SER A 26 2.04 9.84 -2.75
CA SER A 26 1.12 8.50 -2.49
C SER A 26 -0.01 8.09 -1.43
N GLY A 27 0.21 7.49 -0.24
CA GLY A 27 -0.96 7.22 0.63
C GLY A 27 -0.87 6.76 2.10
N HIS A 28 0.30 6.46 2.69
CA HIS A 28 0.36 5.85 4.03
C HIS A 28 0.14 6.85 5.19
N ILE A 29 0.22 6.35 6.43
CA ILE A 29 -0.23 7.00 7.67
C ILE A 29 0.94 7.43 8.61
N VAL A 30 0.85 8.62 9.21
CA VAL A 30 1.77 9.15 10.25
C VAL A 30 1.02 9.50 11.53
N ALA A 31 1.75 9.69 12.62
CA ALA A 31 1.35 10.65 13.65
C ALA A 31 1.91 12.06 13.33
N LEU A 32 1.07 13.09 13.41
CA LEU A 32 1.49 14.50 13.50
C LEU A 32 1.23 15.03 14.92
N LYS A 33 2.28 15.31 15.69
CA LYS A 33 2.22 15.91 17.03
C LYS A 33 2.35 17.43 16.91
N PHE A 34 1.23 18.14 17.01
CA PHE A 34 1.15 19.61 16.98
C PHE A 34 1.30 20.19 18.39
N VAL A 35 2.36 20.99 18.57
CA VAL A 35 2.78 21.60 19.83
C VAL A 35 2.67 23.11 19.69
N THR A 36 1.72 23.74 20.39
CA THR A 36 1.63 25.20 20.40
C THR A 36 2.84 25.83 21.08
N LYS A 37 3.31 26.95 20.52
CA LYS A 37 4.33 27.82 21.10
C LYS A 37 3.75 28.79 22.13
N GLN A 38 2.45 29.07 22.06
CA GLN A 38 1.79 30.00 22.96
C GLN A 38 1.89 29.47 24.41
N GLY A 39 2.37 30.30 25.33
CA GLY A 39 2.62 29.91 26.73
C GLY A 39 3.85 29.00 26.95
N LYS A 40 4.65 28.67 25.93
CA LYS A 40 5.95 28.00 26.10
C LYS A 40 7.06 29.03 26.27
N SER A 41 8.00 28.80 27.19
CA SER A 41 9.17 29.68 27.30
C SER A 41 10.15 29.45 26.14
N ALA A 42 11.02 30.43 25.87
CA ALA A 42 12.13 30.24 24.92
C ALA A 42 13.04 29.03 25.27
N ARG A 43 13.08 28.64 26.56
CA ARG A 43 13.78 27.45 27.04
C ARG A 43 13.04 26.16 26.66
N ASP A 44 11.72 26.10 26.84
CA ASP A 44 10.92 24.94 26.44
C ASP A 44 10.98 24.74 24.92
N LEU A 45 10.93 25.81 24.14
CA LEU A 45 11.09 25.76 22.67
C LEU A 45 12.50 25.32 22.25
N LYS A 46 13.55 25.70 23.00
CA LYS A 46 14.91 25.18 22.76
C LYS A 46 15.00 23.68 23.03
N ASN A 47 14.38 23.20 24.12
CA ASN A 47 14.33 21.77 24.45
C ASN A 47 13.56 20.98 23.37
N LEU A 48 12.41 21.47 22.92
CA LEU A 48 11.59 20.85 21.87
C LEU A 48 12.31 20.73 20.52
N ARG A 49 13.10 21.73 20.13
CA ARG A 49 13.98 21.62 18.95
C ARG A 49 15.15 20.64 19.18
N GLN A 50 15.57 20.44 20.43
CA GLN A 50 16.59 19.43 20.77
C GLN A 50 16.02 18.00 20.75
N GLU A 51 14.78 17.78 21.19
CA GLU A 51 14.01 16.53 21.01
C GLU A 51 13.98 16.14 19.51
N ILE A 52 13.54 17.06 18.65
CA ILE A 52 13.46 16.87 17.19
C ILE A 52 14.84 16.50 16.60
N ASN A 53 15.91 17.18 17.03
CA ASN A 53 17.26 16.90 16.54
C ASN A 53 17.88 15.60 17.11
N ILE A 54 17.40 15.10 18.24
CA ILE A 54 17.73 13.76 18.74
C ILE A 54 17.00 12.72 17.89
N LEU A 55 15.67 12.86 17.74
CA LEU A 55 14.81 11.93 17.01
C LEU A 55 15.22 11.77 15.53
N ARG A 56 15.67 12.84 14.86
CA ARG A 56 16.23 12.79 13.49
C ARG A 56 17.45 11.86 13.32
N ARG A 57 18.17 11.57 14.40
CA ARG A 57 19.45 10.83 14.37
C ARG A 57 19.34 9.38 14.82
N LEU A 58 18.16 8.97 15.29
CA LEU A 58 17.91 7.62 15.77
C LEU A 58 17.28 6.79 14.65
N ASP A 59 17.99 5.76 14.19
CA ASP A 59 17.50 4.78 13.24
C ASP A 59 17.62 3.38 13.86
N HIS A 60 16.49 2.87 14.35
CA HIS A 60 16.42 1.52 14.91
C HIS A 60 15.00 0.99 14.75
N CYS A 61 14.85 -0.31 14.50
CA CYS A 61 13.54 -0.94 14.29
C CYS A 61 12.58 -0.71 15.49
N ASN A 62 13.13 -0.66 16.71
CA ASN A 62 12.38 -0.45 17.96
C ASN A 62 12.38 0.98 18.52
N ILE A 63 12.76 1.99 17.73
CA ILE A 63 12.58 3.41 18.07
C ILE A 63 11.62 4.01 17.04
N ILE A 64 10.78 4.97 17.46
CA ILE A 64 9.86 5.65 16.54
C ILE A 64 10.65 6.49 15.52
N ALA A 65 10.52 6.15 14.23
CA ALA A 65 11.19 6.87 13.16
C ALA A 65 10.57 8.27 12.98
N MET A 66 11.37 9.32 13.12
CA MET A 66 10.94 10.69 12.79
C MET A 66 11.05 10.93 11.30
N LEU A 67 9.95 11.33 10.66
CA LEU A 67 9.84 11.38 9.21
C LEU A 67 9.66 12.80 8.63
N ASP A 68 9.41 13.81 9.47
CA ASP A 68 9.66 15.25 9.22
C ASP A 68 9.33 16.11 10.48
N SER A 69 9.58 17.42 10.44
CA SER A 69 9.07 18.40 11.41
C SER A 69 8.88 19.78 10.78
N PHE A 70 7.74 20.44 11.01
CA PHE A 70 7.49 21.83 10.60
C PHE A 70 7.52 22.77 11.80
N GLU A 71 7.96 24.00 11.58
CA GLU A 71 7.81 25.10 12.52
C GLU A 71 7.10 26.26 11.82
N THR A 72 6.02 26.74 12.44
CA THR A 72 5.25 27.93 12.04
C THR A 72 5.40 29.01 13.11
N GLU A 73 4.85 30.20 12.92
CA GLU A 73 4.94 31.26 13.94
C GLU A 73 4.27 30.85 15.27
N GLY A 74 3.11 30.20 15.22
CA GLY A 74 2.33 29.79 16.39
C GLY A 74 2.53 28.36 16.90
N GLU A 75 2.93 27.40 16.05
CA GLU A 75 3.04 25.98 16.42
C GLU A 75 4.27 25.26 15.80
N ILE A 76 4.72 24.19 16.45
CA ILE A 76 5.68 23.20 15.93
C ILE A 76 4.93 21.89 15.70
N CYS A 77 5.12 21.25 14.55
CA CYS A 77 4.45 20.02 14.16
C CYS A 77 5.50 18.93 13.89
N ILE A 78 5.65 17.97 14.79
CA ILE A 78 6.57 16.83 14.65
C ILE A 78 5.82 15.71 13.93
N VAL A 79 6.50 15.01 13.01
CA VAL A 79 5.92 13.90 12.25
C VAL A 79 6.76 12.65 12.42
N THR A 80 6.12 11.57 12.86
CA THR A 80 6.73 10.24 13.00
C THR A 80 5.98 9.20 12.16
N GLU A 81 6.55 8.02 11.98
CA GLU A 81 5.79 6.85 11.53
C GLU A 81 4.56 6.62 12.44
N TYR A 82 3.52 5.99 11.88
CA TYR A 82 2.33 5.60 12.63
C TYR A 82 2.49 4.20 13.20
N ALA A 83 2.35 4.07 14.51
CA ALA A 83 2.13 2.79 15.18
C ALA A 83 0.63 2.51 15.31
N GLN A 84 0.26 1.23 15.44
CA GLN A 84 -1.14 0.78 15.40
C GLN A 84 -1.85 0.92 16.75
N GLY A 85 -1.10 0.94 17.86
CA GLY A 85 -1.61 1.19 19.22
C GLY A 85 -0.50 1.52 20.23
N GLU A 86 -0.88 1.72 21.47
CA GLU A 86 0.01 1.94 22.62
C GLU A 86 0.08 0.68 23.49
N LEU A 87 1.23 0.41 24.11
CA LEU A 87 1.39 -0.68 25.09
C LEU A 87 0.52 -0.48 26.33
N TYR A 88 0.06 0.75 26.58
CA TYR A 88 -0.94 1.06 27.59
C TYR A 88 -2.31 0.41 27.30
N GLN A 89 -2.72 0.29 26.03
CA GLN A 89 -4.03 -0.27 25.68
C GLN A 89 -4.12 -1.76 26.06
N VAL A 90 -3.00 -2.49 25.97
CA VAL A 90 -2.86 -3.88 26.42
C VAL A 90 -3.05 -4.02 27.95
N LEU A 91 -2.84 -2.94 28.71
CA LEU A 91 -3.12 -2.88 30.15
C LEU A 91 -4.56 -2.43 30.43
N GLU A 92 -5.13 -1.53 29.62
CA GLU A 92 -6.55 -1.12 29.72
C GLU A 92 -7.53 -2.27 29.40
N ASP A 93 -7.16 -3.17 28.48
CA ASP A 93 -7.91 -4.41 28.17
C ASP A 93 -7.93 -5.42 29.34
N GLY A 94 -7.25 -5.13 30.46
CA GLY A 94 -7.35 -5.89 31.71
C GLY A 94 -6.63 -7.25 31.74
N SER A 95 -5.83 -7.57 30.72
CA SER A 95 -5.16 -8.86 30.57
C SER A 95 -3.68 -8.83 30.97
N ASN A 96 -3.29 -9.64 31.96
CA ASN A 96 -1.88 -9.92 32.25
C ASN A 96 -1.25 -10.70 31.08
N LEU A 97 -0.06 -10.31 30.63
CA LEU A 97 0.64 -10.99 29.54
C LEU A 97 1.43 -12.23 30.02
N PRO A 98 1.52 -13.30 29.22
CA PRO A 98 2.45 -14.41 29.45
C PRO A 98 3.91 -13.93 29.46
N GLU A 99 4.75 -14.49 30.33
CA GLU A 99 6.16 -14.10 30.44
C GLU A 99 6.94 -14.21 29.11
N GLU A 100 6.53 -15.08 28.19
CA GLU A 100 7.17 -15.20 26.87
C GLU A 100 6.93 -13.96 25.98
N GLU A 101 5.74 -13.36 26.05
CA GLU A 101 5.44 -12.10 25.35
C GLU A 101 6.12 -10.91 26.04
N ILE A 102 6.13 -10.90 27.38
CA ILE A 102 6.89 -9.92 28.16
C ILE A 102 8.39 -10.00 27.84
N ARG A 103 8.95 -11.21 27.61
CA ARG A 103 10.32 -11.41 27.13
C ARG A 103 10.54 -10.80 25.74
N LYS A 104 9.63 -11.04 24.78
CA LYS A 104 9.70 -10.47 23.41
C LYS A 104 9.60 -8.93 23.42
N ILE A 105 8.82 -8.36 24.33
CA ILE A 105 8.73 -6.91 24.56
C ILE A 105 10.02 -6.39 25.21
N ALA A 106 10.52 -7.06 26.25
CA ALA A 106 11.74 -6.68 26.97
C ALA A 106 12.97 -6.66 26.05
N ILE A 107 13.18 -7.68 25.21
CA ILE A 107 14.29 -7.74 24.25
C ILE A 107 14.28 -6.51 23.32
N GLN A 108 13.13 -6.20 22.72
CA GLN A 108 12.96 -5.05 21.81
C GLN A 108 13.18 -3.70 22.51
N LEU A 109 12.66 -3.53 23.73
CA LEU A 109 12.89 -2.33 24.53
C LEU A 109 14.35 -2.18 24.95
N ILE A 110 15.04 -3.29 25.26
CA ILE A 110 16.46 -3.27 25.63
C ILE A 110 17.34 -2.94 24.42
N GLN A 111 16.98 -3.42 23.22
CA GLN A 111 17.65 -3.01 21.97
C GLN A 111 17.46 -1.51 21.72
N ALA A 112 16.25 -0.97 21.86
CA ALA A 112 15.98 0.48 21.77
C ALA A 112 16.78 1.30 22.82
N LEU A 113 16.74 0.89 24.09
CA LEU A 113 17.46 1.54 25.18
C LEU A 113 18.99 1.45 24.98
N HIS A 114 19.50 0.35 24.42
CA HIS A 114 20.93 0.22 24.11
C HIS A 114 21.39 1.25 23.07
N VAL A 115 20.59 1.46 22.01
CA VAL A 115 20.88 2.47 20.98
C VAL A 115 20.89 3.89 21.56
N ILE A 116 19.86 4.28 22.33
CA ILE A 116 19.80 5.66 22.86
C ILE A 116 20.90 5.91 23.91
N HIS A 117 21.14 4.96 24.82
CA HIS A 117 22.19 5.12 25.84
C HIS A 117 23.60 5.16 25.23
N SER A 118 23.87 4.37 24.18
CA SER A 118 25.15 4.41 23.46
C SER A 118 25.35 5.75 22.73
N ASN A 119 24.26 6.33 22.19
CA ASN A 119 24.23 7.69 21.66
C ASN A 119 24.19 8.79 22.76
N ARG A 120 24.45 8.42 24.03
CA ARG A 120 24.44 9.29 25.22
C ARG A 120 23.12 10.03 25.46
N ILE A 121 21.99 9.45 25.08
CA ILE A 121 20.64 9.99 25.31
C ILE A 121 19.98 9.22 26.46
N ILE A 122 19.30 9.92 27.37
CA ILE A 122 18.47 9.36 28.45
C ILE A 122 17.02 9.83 28.23
N HIS A 123 16.05 8.92 28.27
CA HIS A 123 14.63 9.13 27.90
C HIS A 123 13.81 9.86 28.97
N ARG A 124 13.89 9.40 30.23
CA ARG A 124 13.31 9.96 31.48
C ARG A 124 11.79 9.88 31.64
N ASP A 125 11.04 9.70 30.55
CA ASP A 125 9.58 9.51 30.56
C ASP A 125 9.23 8.16 29.89
N MET A 126 9.85 7.08 30.38
CA MET A 126 9.53 5.70 30.00
C MET A 126 8.24 5.27 30.71
N LYS A 127 7.17 5.02 29.95
CA LYS A 127 5.84 4.59 30.44
C LYS A 127 5.08 3.86 29.33
N PRO A 128 4.02 3.07 29.61
CA PRO A 128 3.31 2.28 28.58
C PRO A 128 2.71 3.11 27.44
N GLN A 129 2.29 4.35 27.70
CA GLN A 129 1.77 5.27 26.66
C GLN A 129 2.87 5.75 25.69
N ASN A 130 4.12 5.79 26.16
CA ASN A 130 5.29 6.18 25.37
C ASN A 130 5.96 4.97 24.68
N ILE A 131 5.32 3.80 24.69
CA ILE A 131 5.80 2.58 24.03
C ILE A 131 4.69 2.13 23.07
N LEU A 132 4.97 2.17 21.78
CA LEU A 132 3.97 1.93 20.74
C LEU A 132 4.11 0.53 20.13
N ILE A 133 3.01 0.00 19.61
CA ILE A 133 2.94 -1.31 18.95
C ILE A 133 2.73 -1.08 17.45
N GLY A 134 3.72 -1.43 16.65
CA GLY A 134 3.68 -1.43 15.19
C GLY A 134 3.29 -2.79 14.61
N SER A 135 3.17 -2.84 13.28
CA SER A 135 2.80 -4.05 12.52
C SER A 135 3.65 -5.26 12.90
N ARG A 136 3.01 -6.44 12.99
CA ARG A 136 3.67 -7.73 13.34
C ARG A 136 4.34 -7.70 14.73
N GLN A 137 3.68 -7.09 15.73
CA GLN A 137 4.11 -7.04 17.15
C GLN A 137 5.46 -6.33 17.37
N GLN A 138 5.84 -5.40 16.50
CA GLN A 138 7.06 -4.62 16.66
C GLN A 138 6.88 -3.51 17.72
N ILE A 139 7.66 -3.55 18.79
CA ILE A 139 7.62 -2.52 19.84
C ILE A 139 8.46 -1.30 19.43
N LYS A 140 7.98 -0.07 19.65
CA LYS A 140 8.64 1.18 19.26
C LYS A 140 8.58 2.23 20.38
N LEU A 141 9.75 2.62 20.92
CA LEU A 141 9.86 3.67 21.93
C LEU A 141 9.62 5.07 21.32
N CYS A 142 8.78 5.90 21.95
CA CYS A 142 8.41 7.24 21.47
C CYS A 142 8.35 8.32 22.57
N ASP A 143 8.09 9.56 22.15
CA ASP A 143 7.99 10.79 22.97
C ASP A 143 9.25 11.13 23.79
N PHE A 144 10.23 11.68 23.08
CA PHE A 144 11.52 12.10 23.62
C PHE A 144 11.46 13.51 24.26
N GLY A 145 10.27 14.03 24.61
CA GLY A 145 10.08 15.40 25.12
C GLY A 145 10.77 15.73 26.44
N PHE A 146 11.19 14.71 27.19
CA PHE A 146 12.03 14.84 28.39
C PHE A 146 13.49 14.42 28.17
N ALA A 147 13.80 13.87 27.00
CA ALA A 147 15.10 13.29 26.73
C ALA A 147 16.21 14.36 26.62
N ARG A 148 17.44 13.98 26.96
CA ARG A 148 18.61 14.82 26.67
C ARG A 148 19.83 13.98 26.34
N ALA A 149 20.65 14.54 25.45
CA ALA A 149 22.06 14.16 25.31
C ALA A 149 22.84 14.53 26.59
N ILE A 150 23.77 13.66 27.02
CA ILE A 150 24.69 13.89 28.12
C ILE A 150 25.82 14.79 27.64
N ALA A 151 25.56 16.11 27.64
CA ALA A 151 26.58 17.15 27.54
C ALA A 151 27.28 17.34 28.91
N HIS A 152 28.49 17.90 28.91
CA HIS A 152 29.40 17.92 30.06
C HIS A 152 28.99 18.83 31.26
N ASP A 153 27.84 19.50 31.21
CA ASP A 153 27.43 20.50 32.21
C ASP A 153 26.57 19.93 33.34
N SER A 154 27.01 20.13 34.58
CA SER A 154 26.40 19.67 35.84
C SER A 154 25.14 20.46 36.26
N SER A 155 24.30 20.81 35.29
CA SER A 155 23.08 21.60 35.46
C SER A 155 21.91 20.79 36.07
N LEU A 156 22.00 20.56 37.39
CA LEU A 156 20.91 20.12 38.26
C LEU A 156 19.65 20.94 37.99
N LEU A 157 18.54 20.29 37.61
CA LEU A 157 17.30 20.96 37.27
C LEU A 157 16.10 20.28 37.91
N ARG A 158 15.53 21.02 38.88
CA ARG A 158 14.33 20.69 39.63
C ARG A 158 13.08 20.94 38.79
N SER A 159 12.29 19.91 38.57
CA SER A 159 10.86 19.98 38.22
C SER A 159 10.30 18.57 38.06
N ILE A 160 9.43 18.15 38.98
CA ILE A 160 8.59 16.97 38.78
C ILE A 160 7.61 17.29 37.63
N LYS A 161 7.78 16.62 36.48
CA LYS A 161 6.90 16.68 35.31
C LYS A 161 6.76 15.27 34.75
N GLY A 162 5.52 14.77 34.65
CA GLY A 162 5.20 13.40 34.25
C GLY A 162 4.40 12.66 35.32
N THR A 163 3.94 11.45 35.01
CA THR A 163 3.25 10.58 35.98
C THR A 163 4.30 9.98 36.93
N PRO A 164 4.18 10.13 38.27
CA PRO A 164 5.20 9.69 39.23
C PRO A 164 5.45 8.18 39.24
N LEU A 165 4.45 7.41 38.80
CA LEU A 165 4.34 5.95 38.87
C LEU A 165 5.57 5.20 38.32
N TYR A 166 6.17 5.70 37.24
CA TYR A 166 7.29 5.07 36.54
C TYR A 166 8.66 5.69 36.90
N MET A 167 8.68 6.73 37.75
CA MET A 167 9.90 7.47 38.06
C MET A 167 10.77 6.74 39.07
N ALA A 168 12.09 6.80 38.86
CA ALA A 168 13.07 6.20 39.77
C ALA A 168 13.18 6.96 41.10
N PRO A 169 13.56 6.30 42.22
CA PRO A 169 13.63 6.95 43.55
C PRO A 169 14.59 8.14 43.60
N GLU A 170 15.68 8.12 42.86
CA GLU A 170 16.60 9.25 42.72
C GLU A 170 15.99 10.43 41.94
N LEU A 171 15.07 10.16 41.00
CA LEU A 171 14.43 11.15 40.16
C LEU A 171 13.32 11.91 40.92
N VAL A 172 12.48 11.19 41.68
CA VAL A 172 11.44 11.82 42.53
C VAL A 172 12.02 12.57 43.73
N LEU A 173 13.24 12.24 44.15
CA LEU A 173 14.00 12.96 45.20
C LEU A 173 14.89 14.08 44.64
N GLU A 174 14.81 14.40 43.34
CA GLU A 174 15.63 15.41 42.64
C GLU A 174 17.16 15.26 42.85
N LYS A 175 17.63 14.04 43.07
CA LYS A 175 19.06 13.69 43.23
C LYS A 175 19.77 13.64 41.86
N PRO A 176 21.11 13.66 41.81
CA PRO A 176 21.85 13.35 40.59
C PRO A 176 21.50 11.94 40.05
N TYR A 177 21.29 11.83 38.74
CA TYR A 177 20.89 10.57 38.08
C TYR A 177 21.58 10.37 36.73
N HIS A 178 21.56 9.14 36.22
CA HIS A 178 22.06 8.77 34.89
C HIS A 178 21.07 7.82 34.19
N TYR A 179 21.51 7.14 33.12
CA TYR A 179 20.67 6.26 32.27
C TYR A 179 19.93 5.13 33.01
N THR A 180 20.32 4.81 34.25
CA THR A 180 19.66 3.82 35.10
C THR A 180 18.23 4.20 35.49
N VAL A 181 17.79 5.45 35.32
CA VAL A 181 16.38 5.83 35.49
C VAL A 181 15.47 5.12 34.48
N ASP A 182 15.90 5.00 33.22
CA ASP A 182 15.13 4.36 32.16
C ASP A 182 15.05 2.83 32.37
N LEU A 183 16.08 2.26 33.00
CA LEU A 183 16.13 0.85 33.40
C LEU A 183 15.20 0.56 34.59
N TRP A 184 15.06 1.48 35.54
CA TRP A 184 14.02 1.37 36.59
C TRP A 184 12.62 1.41 35.96
N SER A 185 12.36 2.40 35.10
CA SER A 185 11.05 2.55 34.44
C SER A 185 10.68 1.33 33.60
N LEU A 186 11.64 0.72 32.89
CA LEU A 186 11.47 -0.57 32.22
C LEU A 186 11.05 -1.67 33.22
N GLY A 187 11.68 -1.73 34.39
CA GLY A 187 11.31 -2.68 35.45
C GLY A 187 9.87 -2.50 35.95
N VAL A 188 9.40 -1.25 36.08
CA VAL A 188 8.03 -0.93 36.48
C VAL A 188 7.04 -1.40 35.40
N ILE A 189 7.32 -1.12 34.13
CA ILE A 189 6.47 -1.51 32.99
C ILE A 189 6.38 -3.04 32.83
N LEU A 190 7.52 -3.74 32.91
CA LEU A 190 7.53 -5.20 32.78
C LEU A 190 6.83 -5.89 33.97
N TYR A 191 6.92 -5.33 35.18
CA TYR A 191 6.11 -5.77 36.33
C TYR A 191 4.62 -5.56 36.05
N GLU A 192 4.23 -4.37 35.58
CA GLU A 192 2.84 -4.00 35.33
C GLU A 192 2.17 -4.93 34.30
N LEU A 193 2.86 -5.26 33.20
CA LEU A 193 2.39 -6.25 32.20
C LEU A 193 2.17 -7.65 32.78
N ALA A 194 2.93 -8.05 33.81
CA ALA A 194 2.82 -9.38 34.41
C ALA A 194 1.78 -9.46 35.54
N VAL A 195 1.54 -8.34 36.24
CA VAL A 195 0.70 -8.29 37.45
C VAL A 195 -0.64 -7.59 37.20
N GLY A 196 -0.81 -6.89 36.07
CA GLY A 196 -2.01 -6.12 35.72
C GLY A 196 -2.13 -4.79 36.49
N LYS A 197 -1.12 -4.47 37.30
CA LYS A 197 -1.01 -3.24 38.10
C LYS A 197 0.45 -2.91 38.39
N PRO A 198 0.81 -1.64 38.60
CA PRO A 198 2.17 -1.22 38.94
C PRO A 198 2.57 -1.70 40.35
N PRO A 199 3.88 -1.81 40.65
CA PRO A 199 4.38 -2.29 41.95
C PRO A 199 4.11 -1.33 43.11
N PHE A 200 3.84 -0.05 42.83
CA PHE A 200 3.44 0.97 43.81
C PHE A 200 2.25 1.75 43.25
N TYR A 201 1.15 1.87 44.00
CA TYR A 201 -0.03 2.64 43.59
C TYR A 201 -0.74 3.25 44.81
N THR A 202 -1.14 4.51 44.71
CA THR A 202 -2.06 5.18 45.64
C THR A 202 -2.51 6.52 45.05
N ASP A 203 -3.74 6.95 45.39
CA ASP A 203 -4.35 8.17 44.85
C ASP A 203 -3.72 9.48 45.39
N ARG A 204 -2.71 9.38 46.27
CA ARG A 204 -2.00 10.52 46.88
C ARG A 204 -0.54 10.56 46.46
N ILE A 205 -0.18 11.55 45.65
CA ILE A 205 1.19 11.83 45.16
C ILE A 205 2.28 11.72 46.24
N VAL A 206 2.07 12.29 47.43
CA VAL A 206 3.06 12.27 48.53
C VAL A 206 3.27 10.84 49.06
N SER A 207 2.18 10.09 49.22
CA SER A 207 2.21 8.69 49.64
C SER A 207 2.87 7.81 48.57
N LEU A 208 2.59 8.05 47.29
CA LEU A 208 3.21 7.31 46.18
C LEU A 208 4.74 7.54 46.11
N ILE A 209 5.19 8.79 46.30
CA ILE A 209 6.62 9.10 46.41
C ILE A 209 7.24 8.40 47.63
N GLN A 210 6.54 8.36 48.78
CA GLN A 210 6.99 7.63 49.95
C GLN A 210 7.14 6.12 49.67
N MET A 211 6.16 5.49 49.02
CA MET A 211 6.23 4.07 48.62
C MET A 211 7.43 3.80 47.69
N ILE A 212 7.56 4.58 46.62
CA ILE A 212 8.68 4.49 45.65
C ILE A 212 10.04 4.61 46.36
N VAL A 213 10.15 5.50 47.35
CA VAL A 213 11.40 5.75 48.10
C VAL A 213 11.68 4.74 49.19
N SER A 214 10.66 4.25 49.93
CA SER A 214 10.83 3.47 51.16
C SER A 214 10.43 2.00 51.04
N ASP A 215 9.31 1.70 50.37
CA ASP A 215 8.65 0.40 50.50
C ASP A 215 9.23 -0.63 49.51
N ASP A 216 9.39 -1.89 49.92
CA ASP A 216 9.89 -2.94 49.04
C ASP A 216 8.84 -3.37 48.00
N VAL A 217 9.31 -3.84 46.83
CA VAL A 217 8.43 -4.37 45.79
C VAL A 217 7.97 -5.78 46.17
N GLU A 218 6.66 -5.99 46.26
CA GLU A 218 6.07 -7.32 46.40
C GLU A 218 6.10 -8.07 45.05
N TYR A 219 6.63 -9.30 45.03
CA TYR A 219 6.70 -10.12 43.83
C TYR A 219 5.81 -11.36 43.97
N PRO A 220 4.83 -11.59 43.07
CA PRO A 220 4.03 -12.81 43.06
C PRO A 220 4.90 -14.09 43.01
N SER A 221 4.47 -15.12 43.73
CA SER A 221 5.09 -16.45 43.73
C SER A 221 4.91 -17.24 42.42
N THR A 222 4.06 -16.74 41.52
CA THR A 222 3.81 -17.28 40.18
C THR A 222 4.87 -16.86 39.14
N MET A 223 5.68 -15.83 39.42
CA MET A 223 6.74 -15.38 38.49
C MET A 223 7.89 -16.39 38.42
N SER A 224 8.43 -16.61 37.21
CA SER A 224 9.61 -17.44 37.04
C SER A 224 10.85 -16.84 37.73
N ALA A 225 11.74 -17.69 38.24
CA ALA A 225 12.96 -17.22 38.89
C ALA A 225 13.85 -16.33 37.97
N PRO A 226 14.02 -16.60 36.66
CA PRO A 226 14.69 -15.69 35.74
C PRO A 226 14.00 -14.33 35.63
N PHE A 227 12.67 -14.28 35.49
CA PHE A 227 11.95 -13.01 35.35
C PHE A 227 11.95 -12.21 36.66
N GLN A 228 11.68 -12.86 37.79
CA GLN A 228 11.72 -12.24 39.11
C GLN A 228 13.13 -11.73 39.45
N SER A 229 14.20 -12.44 39.07
CA SER A 229 15.59 -11.97 39.17
C SER A 229 15.82 -10.72 38.32
N PHE A 230 15.27 -10.67 37.10
CA PHE A 230 15.41 -9.53 36.20
C PHE A 230 14.75 -8.28 36.78
N LEU A 231 13.49 -8.39 37.22
CA LEU A 231 12.77 -7.29 37.87
C LEU A 231 13.47 -6.83 39.16
N LYS A 232 13.94 -7.75 40.02
CA LYS A 232 14.73 -7.43 41.22
C LYS A 232 16.07 -6.74 40.92
N GLY A 233 16.61 -6.91 39.70
CA GLY A 233 17.77 -6.16 39.21
C GLY A 233 17.42 -4.76 38.74
N LEU A 234 16.31 -4.60 37.99
CA LEU A 234 15.84 -3.30 37.48
C LEU A 234 15.25 -2.40 38.58
N LEU A 235 14.54 -2.97 39.56
CA LEU A 235 13.84 -2.26 40.62
C LEU A 235 14.68 -2.10 41.90
N ARG A 236 16.00 -1.93 41.78
CA ARG A 236 16.84 -1.51 42.92
C ARG A 236 16.73 0.00 43.15
N LYS A 237 16.37 0.38 44.37
CA LYS A 237 16.23 1.78 44.80
C LYS A 237 17.55 2.56 44.73
N ASP A 238 18.68 1.91 45.03
CA ASP A 238 20.03 2.45 44.77
C ASP A 238 20.43 2.24 43.29
N PRO A 239 20.69 3.31 42.51
CA PRO A 239 21.13 3.22 41.12
C PRO A 239 22.46 2.48 40.93
N ALA A 240 23.35 2.49 41.94
CA ALA A 240 24.63 1.79 41.88
C ALA A 240 24.48 0.26 41.99
N GLN A 241 23.40 -0.21 42.64
CA GLN A 241 23.06 -1.64 42.73
C GLN A 241 22.09 -2.11 41.63
N ARG A 242 21.49 -1.17 40.89
CA ARG A 242 20.59 -1.46 39.78
C ARG A 242 21.32 -2.16 38.64
N LEU A 243 20.64 -3.04 37.92
CA LEU A 243 21.19 -3.77 36.78
C LEU A 243 21.59 -2.79 35.65
N GLN A 244 22.81 -2.92 35.12
CA GLN A 244 23.40 -1.99 34.15
C GLN A 244 24.02 -2.69 32.93
N TRP A 245 24.47 -1.91 31.94
CA TRP A 245 25.29 -2.40 30.83
C TRP A 245 26.67 -2.90 31.31
N PRO A 246 27.27 -3.93 30.67
CA PRO A 246 26.68 -4.86 29.71
C PRO A 246 25.93 -6.02 30.38
N LYS A 247 25.90 -6.10 31.72
CA LYS A 247 25.31 -7.22 32.49
C LYS A 247 23.85 -7.48 32.12
N ILE A 248 23.07 -6.42 31.85
CA ILE A 248 21.68 -6.53 31.42
C ILE A 248 21.51 -7.40 30.16
N LEU A 249 22.36 -7.22 29.13
CA LEU A 249 22.33 -7.96 27.86
C LEU A 249 22.56 -9.47 28.02
N HIS A 250 23.17 -9.87 29.13
CA HIS A 250 23.55 -11.26 29.41
C HIS A 250 22.61 -11.92 30.44
N HIS A 251 21.58 -11.23 30.91
CA HIS A 251 20.68 -11.76 31.93
C HIS A 251 19.79 -12.88 31.38
N ALA A 252 19.69 -14.00 32.09
CA ALA A 252 19.06 -15.24 31.61
C ALA A 252 17.62 -15.07 31.06
N PHE A 253 16.84 -14.13 31.59
CA PHE A 253 15.50 -13.82 31.10
C PHE A 253 15.44 -13.34 29.64
N ILE A 254 16.49 -12.69 29.12
CA ILE A 254 16.48 -12.04 27.80
C ILE A 254 17.46 -12.66 26.79
N GLN A 255 18.11 -13.78 27.12
CA GLN A 255 19.00 -14.46 26.18
C GLN A 255 18.20 -15.06 25.03
N GLU A 256 18.57 -14.72 23.79
CA GLU A 256 18.01 -15.29 22.56
C GLU A 256 18.82 -16.54 22.14
N SER A 257 18.13 -17.61 21.73
CA SER A 257 18.78 -18.75 21.06
C SER A 257 19.20 -18.39 19.63
N PRO A 258 20.13 -19.14 19.00
CA PRO A 258 20.56 -18.89 17.62
C PRO A 258 19.40 -18.85 16.60
N LYS A 259 18.35 -19.66 16.82
CA LYS A 259 17.14 -19.68 15.96
C LYS A 259 16.26 -18.44 16.17
N GLU A 260 16.14 -17.95 17.40
CA GLU A 260 15.43 -16.70 17.68
C GLU A 260 16.17 -15.52 17.02
N ILE A 261 17.49 -15.45 17.19
CA ILE A 261 18.37 -14.46 16.55
C ILE A 261 18.23 -14.51 15.02
N GLU A 262 18.34 -15.70 14.40
CA GLU A 262 18.19 -15.86 12.96
C GLU A 262 16.79 -15.41 12.48
N SER A 263 15.73 -15.82 13.18
CA SER A 263 14.36 -15.41 12.84
C SER A 263 14.15 -13.90 12.93
N ARG A 264 14.81 -13.23 13.89
CA ARG A 264 14.77 -11.78 14.08
C ARG A 264 15.55 -11.07 12.97
N LEU A 265 16.80 -11.46 12.71
CA LEU A 265 17.63 -10.95 11.60
C LEU A 265 16.97 -11.17 10.23
N ARG A 266 16.26 -12.29 10.05
CA ARG A 266 15.49 -12.59 8.83
C ARG A 266 14.31 -11.63 8.67
N ARG A 267 13.50 -11.41 9.72
CA ARG A 267 12.41 -10.42 9.73
C ARG A 267 12.92 -8.99 9.50
N GLU A 268 14.10 -8.65 10.01
CA GLU A 268 14.76 -7.37 9.73
C GLU A 268 15.09 -7.21 8.23
N LYS A 269 15.65 -8.27 7.60
CA LYS A 269 16.09 -8.34 6.19
C LYS A 269 14.97 -8.42 5.14
N GLU A 270 13.98 -9.31 5.30
CA GLU A 270 12.96 -9.66 4.28
C GLU A 270 12.20 -8.45 3.71
N ASN A 271 12.19 -7.35 4.46
CA ASN A 271 11.55 -6.10 4.07
C ASN A 271 12.28 -5.28 2.96
N ARG A 272 13.27 -5.79 2.19
CA ARG A 272 14.19 -4.96 1.35
C ARG A 272 14.58 -5.41 -0.10
N THR A 273 13.78 -6.16 -0.89
CA THR A 273 14.16 -6.62 -2.27
C THR A 273 13.16 -6.33 -3.42
N LEU A 274 13.46 -6.77 -4.68
CA LEU A 274 12.83 -6.36 -5.98
C LEU A 274 12.58 -7.51 -7.03
N PRO A 275 11.85 -7.26 -8.14
CA PRO A 275 11.34 -8.29 -9.11
C PRO A 275 12.32 -8.87 -10.16
N ARG A 276 11.80 -9.83 -10.97
CA ARG A 276 12.55 -10.77 -11.83
C ARG A 276 12.95 -10.25 -13.24
N PHE A 277 12.20 -9.35 -13.88
CA PHE A 277 12.29 -9.07 -15.32
C PHE A 277 13.52 -8.23 -15.75
N PHE A 278 14.23 -7.58 -14.82
CA PHE A 278 15.46 -6.82 -15.11
C PHE A 278 16.72 -7.70 -15.13
N ARG A 279 16.65 -8.84 -15.84
CA ARG A 279 17.78 -9.74 -16.11
C ARG A 279 18.05 -9.69 -17.62
N ASP A 280 19.31 -9.55 -18.02
CA ASP A 280 19.70 -9.83 -19.41
C ASP A 280 19.74 -11.36 -19.61
N ASN A 281 19.34 -11.83 -20.80
CA ASN A 281 19.46 -13.23 -21.19
C ASN A 281 20.87 -13.50 -21.70
N ASP A 282 21.70 -14.19 -20.90
CA ASP A 282 22.88 -14.89 -21.42
C ASP A 282 22.45 -16.27 -21.92
N ASN A 283 22.77 -16.59 -23.18
CA ASN A 283 22.55 -17.92 -23.77
C ASN A 283 23.66 -18.88 -23.32
N SER A 284 23.55 -19.43 -22.11
CA SER A 284 24.35 -20.57 -21.63
C SER A 284 23.46 -21.82 -21.49
N PRO A 285 23.98 -23.04 -21.67
CA PRO A 285 23.19 -24.27 -21.52
C PRO A 285 22.64 -24.44 -20.11
N GLU A 286 21.52 -25.16 -20.01
CA GLU A 286 20.87 -25.51 -18.75
C GLU A 286 21.77 -26.41 -17.89
N VAL A 287 21.78 -26.15 -16.58
CA VAL A 287 22.39 -26.98 -15.53
C VAL A 287 21.43 -26.96 -14.34
N ASP A 288 21.17 -28.11 -13.75
CA ASP A 288 20.01 -28.38 -12.88
C ASP A 288 19.87 -27.50 -11.62
N ASP A 289 18.63 -27.41 -11.15
CA ASP A 289 18.22 -26.67 -9.95
C ASP A 289 18.89 -27.16 -8.65
N GLU A 290 19.88 -26.41 -8.15
CA GLU A 290 19.90 -26.02 -6.74
C GLU A 290 20.76 -24.78 -6.44
N LYS A 291 20.30 -23.97 -5.48
CA LYS A 291 20.98 -22.88 -4.73
C LYS A 291 21.22 -21.50 -5.41
N ILE A 292 21.09 -20.50 -4.54
CA ILE A 292 21.44 -19.05 -4.65
C ILE A 292 20.58 -18.21 -5.61
N MET A 293 19.67 -17.42 -5.02
CA MET A 293 18.97 -16.31 -5.68
C MET A 293 19.92 -15.11 -5.88
N ILE A 294 20.82 -15.27 -6.85
CA ILE A 294 21.84 -14.28 -7.24
C ILE A 294 21.18 -12.94 -7.60
N SER A 295 21.63 -11.86 -6.97
CA SER A 295 21.17 -10.49 -7.25
C SER A 295 21.65 -9.98 -8.61
N SER A 296 21.08 -8.87 -9.13
CA SER A 296 21.50 -8.35 -10.45
C SER A 296 22.96 -7.89 -10.49
N VAL A 297 23.49 -7.43 -9.36
CA VAL A 297 24.90 -7.10 -9.16
C VAL A 297 25.80 -8.34 -9.27
N GLU A 298 25.37 -9.40 -8.62
CA GLU A 298 26.08 -10.66 -8.41
C GLU A 298 26.01 -11.56 -9.66
N ARG A 299 24.97 -11.38 -10.50
CA ARG A 299 24.86 -11.96 -11.85
C ARG A 299 25.91 -11.38 -12.79
N LEU A 300 26.01 -10.04 -12.83
CA LEU A 300 27.10 -9.34 -13.53
C LEU A 300 28.46 -9.73 -12.94
N GLY A 301 28.49 -10.06 -11.65
CA GLY A 301 29.57 -10.74 -10.93
C GLY A 301 30.10 -12.00 -11.61
N LEU A 302 29.24 -12.85 -12.16
CA LEU A 302 29.58 -14.18 -12.68
C LEU A 302 29.85 -14.23 -14.20
N CYS A 303 29.75 -13.11 -14.92
CA CYS A 303 30.07 -13.02 -16.35
C CYS A 303 31.60 -13.07 -16.62
N ASP A 304 32.23 -14.22 -16.38
CA ASP A 304 33.64 -14.51 -16.65
C ASP A 304 33.86 -15.13 -18.05
N ASP A 305 33.20 -14.58 -19.08
CA ASP A 305 33.43 -15.01 -20.47
C ASP A 305 33.43 -13.90 -21.52
N TRP A 306 34.51 -13.11 -21.54
CA TRP A 306 35.05 -12.50 -22.76
C TRP A 306 36.56 -12.76 -22.83
N LYS A 307 36.91 -14.01 -23.16
CA LYS A 307 38.29 -14.42 -23.47
C LYS A 307 38.83 -13.55 -24.62
N ILE A 308 40.11 -13.19 -24.55
CA ILE A 308 40.75 -12.30 -25.54
C ILE A 308 40.83 -13.00 -26.89
N CYS A 309 40.20 -12.42 -27.92
CA CYS A 309 40.50 -12.74 -29.31
C CYS A 309 41.70 -11.90 -29.77
N ASP A 310 42.70 -12.53 -30.38
CA ASP A 310 43.76 -11.82 -31.11
C ASP A 310 43.15 -11.09 -32.32
N PRO A 311 43.44 -9.79 -32.54
CA PRO A 311 42.86 -9.04 -33.66
C PRO A 311 43.20 -9.58 -35.06
N ASN A 312 44.22 -10.43 -35.22
CA ASN A 312 44.81 -10.75 -36.53
C ASN A 312 44.46 -12.13 -37.09
N ILE A 313 43.99 -13.10 -36.28
CA ILE A 313 43.74 -14.48 -36.74
C ILE A 313 42.41 -15.00 -36.20
N GLY A 314 41.34 -14.86 -37.00
CA GLY A 314 39.98 -15.24 -36.63
C GLY A 314 39.67 -16.74 -36.70
N GLN A 315 40.30 -17.57 -35.85
CA GLN A 315 39.89 -18.97 -35.62
C GLN A 315 39.90 -19.36 -34.14
N GLN A 316 38.97 -20.24 -33.76
CA GLN A 316 38.83 -20.75 -32.40
C GLN A 316 39.78 -21.92 -32.13
N HIS A 317 40.64 -21.81 -31.11
CA HIS A 317 41.38 -22.96 -30.61
C HIS A 317 40.52 -23.83 -29.69
N VAL A 318 40.01 -24.94 -30.24
CA VAL A 318 39.66 -26.11 -29.43
C VAL A 318 40.93 -26.61 -28.75
N LYS A 319 40.94 -26.71 -27.42
CA LYS A 319 42.01 -27.43 -26.69
C LYS A 319 41.69 -28.93 -26.68
N PRO A 320 42.59 -29.80 -27.18
CA PRO A 320 42.44 -31.24 -27.02
C PRO A 320 42.59 -31.66 -25.54
N GLU A 321 42.07 -32.83 -25.22
CA GLU A 321 42.21 -33.46 -23.91
C GLU A 321 43.68 -33.79 -23.57
N VAL A 322 44.08 -33.57 -22.31
CA VAL A 322 45.41 -33.99 -21.85
C VAL A 322 45.37 -35.48 -21.49
N SER A 323 45.63 -36.32 -22.49
CA SER A 323 45.91 -37.75 -22.28
C SER A 323 47.39 -38.06 -22.54
N ASN A 324 47.96 -38.96 -21.73
CA ASN A 324 49.40 -39.22 -21.69
C ASN A 324 49.97 -39.80 -23.01
N LYS A 325 51.08 -39.23 -23.55
CA LYS A 325 52.35 -39.94 -23.85
C LYS A 325 53.42 -39.14 -24.65
N SER A 326 54.66 -39.19 -24.14
CA SER A 326 55.96 -39.29 -24.84
C SER A 326 56.37 -38.40 -26.06
N CYS A 327 57.41 -37.59 -25.82
CA CYS A 327 58.71 -37.55 -26.54
C CYS A 327 58.93 -36.77 -27.87
N ASN A 328 60.11 -36.10 -27.88
CA ASN A 328 61.09 -35.86 -28.96
C ASN A 328 61.01 -34.65 -29.93
N TYR A 329 62.02 -33.77 -29.78
CA TYR A 329 62.93 -33.17 -30.79
C TYR A 329 62.41 -32.48 -32.07
N GLY A 330 62.96 -31.28 -32.32
CA GLY A 330 62.98 -30.59 -33.63
C GLY A 330 63.69 -29.23 -33.52
N ASP A 331 64.69 -28.97 -34.37
CA ASP A 331 65.59 -27.81 -34.32
C ASP A 331 65.40 -26.85 -35.51
N ASP A 332 66.04 -25.68 -35.43
CA ASP A 332 66.55 -24.84 -36.54
C ASP A 332 65.60 -24.19 -37.60
N GLN A 333 65.49 -22.84 -37.61
CA GLN A 333 66.09 -21.97 -38.67
C GLN A 333 65.72 -20.46 -38.60
N LYS A 334 66.60 -19.69 -37.95
CA LYS A 334 67.39 -18.55 -38.52
C LYS A 334 67.00 -18.00 -39.93
N LEU A 335 66.71 -16.69 -40.08
CA LEU A 335 67.59 -15.67 -40.75
C LEU A 335 66.92 -14.33 -41.22
N ILE A 336 67.74 -13.27 -41.16
CA ILE A 336 67.80 -12.05 -42.02
C ILE A 336 66.75 -10.92 -41.87
N VAL A 337 67.28 -9.74 -41.57
CA VAL A 337 66.68 -8.40 -41.74
C VAL A 337 67.06 -7.86 -43.12
N ASN A 338 66.21 -7.05 -43.75
CA ASN A 338 66.62 -6.25 -44.90
C ASN A 338 66.02 -4.83 -44.85
N GLU A 339 66.85 -3.84 -44.55
CA GLU A 339 66.49 -2.42 -44.64
C GLU A 339 66.83 -1.88 -46.04
N ASN A 340 65.95 -1.03 -46.59
CA ASN A 340 66.23 0.21 -47.35
C ASN A 340 65.21 0.45 -48.47
N CYS A 341 64.52 1.59 -48.39
CA CYS A 341 64.50 2.60 -49.45
C CYS A 341 64.07 3.95 -48.85
N GLN A 342 64.55 5.06 -49.42
CA GLN A 342 64.36 6.41 -48.88
C GLN A 342 63.41 7.24 -49.75
N ASN A 343 62.71 8.16 -49.09
CA ASN A 343 62.22 9.47 -49.55
C ASN A 343 62.12 9.76 -51.07
N GLU A 344 60.88 9.95 -51.54
CA GLU A 344 60.54 11.08 -52.44
C GLU A 344 59.36 11.87 -51.83
N ALA A 345 59.08 13.08 -52.32
CA ALA A 345 58.30 14.09 -51.59
C ALA A 345 57.31 14.89 -52.46
N PHE A 346 56.51 15.75 -51.78
CA PHE A 346 55.51 16.71 -52.30
C PHE A 346 54.13 16.12 -52.68
N PRO A 347 53.04 16.93 -52.65
CA PRO A 347 52.97 18.38 -52.40
C PRO A 347 52.47 18.80 -51.01
N SER A 348 52.63 20.09 -50.70
CA SER A 348 52.20 20.73 -49.46
C SER A 348 50.91 21.54 -49.65
N GLU A 349 49.78 20.99 -49.21
CA GLU A 349 48.57 21.78 -48.88
C GLU A 349 48.66 22.20 -47.41
N SER A 350 49.39 23.26 -47.06
CA SER A 350 48.87 24.65 -47.08
C SER A 350 47.37 24.74 -46.73
N GLY A 351 47.05 24.61 -45.43
CA GLY A 351 45.70 24.91 -44.93
C GLY A 351 45.01 23.80 -44.13
N MET A 352 45.73 22.90 -43.45
CA MET A 352 45.09 22.15 -42.36
C MET A 352 44.45 23.15 -41.37
N PRO A 353 43.16 23.03 -41.04
CA PRO A 353 42.63 23.74 -39.90
C PRO A 353 43.42 23.30 -38.66
N PHE A 354 43.70 24.22 -37.75
CA PHE A 354 44.33 23.88 -36.48
C PHE A 354 43.44 22.87 -35.75
N LYS A 355 43.81 21.58 -35.77
CA LYS A 355 43.13 20.52 -35.01
C LYS A 355 42.87 21.04 -33.62
N SER A 356 41.63 21.00 -33.17
CA SER A 356 41.22 21.61 -31.91
C SER A 356 42.16 21.19 -30.77
N VAL A 357 42.49 22.13 -29.88
CA VAL A 357 43.41 21.86 -28.75
C VAL A 357 42.88 20.71 -27.90
N ALA A 358 41.56 20.57 -27.78
CA ALA A 358 40.89 19.40 -27.21
C ALA A 358 41.27 18.08 -27.94
N LEU A 359 41.15 18.01 -29.27
CA LEU A 359 41.52 16.81 -30.03
C LEU A 359 43.00 16.43 -29.89
N GLN A 360 43.89 17.43 -29.85
CA GLN A 360 45.34 17.20 -29.64
C GLN A 360 45.63 16.67 -28.23
N ASN A 361 45.02 17.27 -27.20
CA ASN A 361 45.17 16.83 -25.81
C ASN A 361 44.59 15.42 -25.59
N PHE A 362 43.41 15.13 -26.15
CA PHE A 362 42.80 13.80 -26.06
C PHE A 362 43.70 12.73 -26.67
N LEU A 363 44.33 12.99 -27.83
CA LEU A 363 45.28 12.05 -28.43
C LEU A 363 46.51 11.83 -27.54
N ALA A 364 47.13 12.91 -27.06
CA ALA A 364 48.33 12.85 -26.25
C ALA A 364 48.11 12.14 -24.90
N ASP A 365 46.92 12.24 -24.30
CA ASP A 365 46.57 11.52 -23.07
C ASP A 365 46.04 10.10 -23.37
N TYR A 366 45.39 9.86 -24.52
CA TYR A 366 44.91 8.52 -24.89
C TYR A 366 46.08 7.58 -25.16
N ASP A 367 47.14 8.04 -25.82
CA ASP A 367 48.25 7.16 -26.19
C ASP A 367 49.04 6.73 -24.94
N LYS A 368 49.23 7.62 -23.94
CA LYS A 368 49.72 7.25 -22.59
C LYS A 368 48.79 6.26 -21.89
N PHE A 369 47.48 6.49 -21.95
CA PHE A 369 46.46 5.61 -21.37
C PHE A 369 46.48 4.23 -22.02
N SER A 370 46.75 4.14 -23.33
CA SER A 370 46.90 2.87 -24.04
C SER A 370 48.14 2.09 -23.59
N GLU A 371 49.22 2.76 -23.19
CA GLU A 371 50.40 2.13 -22.59
C GLU A 371 50.12 1.64 -21.16
N GLU A 372 49.51 2.47 -20.31
CA GLU A 372 49.16 2.08 -18.92
C GLU A 372 48.13 0.93 -18.88
N MET A 373 47.10 0.98 -19.73
CA MET A 373 46.06 -0.05 -19.85
C MET A 373 46.62 -1.42 -20.22
N GLY A 374 47.76 -1.49 -20.91
CA GLY A 374 48.45 -2.74 -21.22
C GLY A 374 48.98 -3.49 -19.99
N THR A 375 49.03 -2.85 -18.82
CA THR A 375 49.68 -3.41 -17.61
C THR A 375 48.81 -3.45 -16.35
N LYS A 376 47.70 -2.69 -16.27
CA LYS A 376 46.92 -2.48 -15.04
C LYS A 376 45.40 -2.75 -15.14
N PHE A 377 44.96 -3.64 -16.02
CA PHE A 377 43.51 -3.88 -16.28
C PHE A 377 42.69 -4.49 -15.10
N ALA A 378 43.27 -4.66 -13.91
CA ALA A 378 42.66 -5.41 -12.80
C ALA A 378 42.04 -4.53 -11.69
N ASP A 379 42.28 -3.22 -11.68
CA ASP A 379 42.04 -2.40 -10.50
C ASP A 379 40.81 -1.48 -10.59
N ALA A 380 40.04 -1.41 -9.50
CA ALA A 380 38.88 -0.53 -9.37
C ALA A 380 39.30 0.94 -9.17
N GLU A 381 40.53 1.19 -8.70
CA GLU A 381 41.05 2.56 -8.54
C GLU A 381 41.24 3.32 -9.87
N PHE A 382 41.11 2.65 -11.03
CA PHE A 382 41.33 3.26 -12.34
C PHE A 382 40.47 4.52 -12.59
N LEU A 383 39.20 4.53 -12.18
CA LEU A 383 38.33 5.70 -12.39
C LEU A 383 38.86 6.94 -11.66
N SER A 384 39.59 6.76 -10.56
CA SER A 384 40.17 7.86 -9.77
C SER A 384 41.49 8.41 -10.34
N THR A 385 41.95 7.93 -11.50
CA THR A 385 43.21 8.38 -12.09
C THR A 385 43.08 9.76 -12.78
N PRO A 386 44.06 10.68 -12.62
CA PRO A 386 44.03 11.97 -13.32
C PRO A 386 44.00 11.84 -14.85
N LEU A 387 44.62 10.79 -15.40
CA LEU A 387 44.65 10.51 -16.83
C LEU A 387 43.26 10.15 -17.38
N PHE A 388 42.48 9.37 -16.62
CA PHE A 388 41.08 9.08 -16.93
C PHE A 388 40.21 10.36 -16.90
N ALA A 389 40.36 11.17 -15.85
CA ALA A 389 39.61 12.42 -15.72
C ALA A 389 39.87 13.36 -16.92
N ASN A 390 41.14 13.57 -17.28
CA ASN A 390 41.51 14.37 -18.47
C ASN A 390 40.83 13.86 -19.75
N LEU A 391 40.87 12.55 -20.02
CA LEU A 391 40.27 11.95 -21.20
C LEU A 391 38.77 12.19 -21.26
N ILE A 392 38.05 11.91 -20.17
CA ILE A 392 36.60 12.04 -20.12
C ILE A 392 36.14 13.51 -20.16
N HIS A 393 36.87 14.43 -19.51
CA HIS A 393 36.57 15.86 -19.58
C HIS A 393 36.85 16.47 -20.96
N THR A 394 37.74 15.86 -21.75
CA THR A 394 38.05 16.36 -23.09
C THR A 394 36.99 15.93 -24.12
N LEU A 395 36.35 14.77 -23.97
CA LEU A 395 35.33 14.25 -24.93
C LEU A 395 34.26 15.27 -25.38
N PRO A 396 33.60 16.06 -24.49
CA PRO A 396 32.57 17.03 -24.90
C PRO A 396 33.12 18.23 -25.68
N SER A 397 34.44 18.44 -25.66
CA SER A 397 35.12 19.57 -26.30
C SER A 397 35.69 19.24 -27.67
N ILE A 398 35.59 17.98 -28.12
CA ILE A 398 36.04 17.54 -29.45
C ILE A 398 34.92 17.85 -30.46
N PRO A 399 35.17 18.69 -31.50
CA PRO A 399 34.17 18.94 -32.53
C PRO A 399 33.83 17.66 -33.28
N VAL A 400 32.54 17.34 -33.43
CA VAL A 400 32.10 16.10 -34.08
C VAL A 400 32.55 16.03 -35.55
N GLN A 401 32.77 17.19 -36.17
CA GLN A 401 33.28 17.33 -37.54
C GLN A 401 34.79 17.03 -37.68
N GLU A 402 35.55 17.01 -36.57
CA GLU A 402 36.97 16.64 -36.55
C GLU A 402 37.19 15.14 -36.22
N LEU A 403 36.12 14.39 -35.92
CA LEU A 403 36.21 12.96 -35.64
C LEU A 403 36.47 12.16 -36.92
N LEU A 404 37.54 11.38 -36.91
CA LEU A 404 37.90 10.42 -37.97
C LEU A 404 37.70 8.98 -37.47
N SER A 405 37.69 8.00 -38.39
CA SER A 405 37.48 6.58 -38.05
C SER A 405 38.41 6.06 -36.92
N ASP A 406 39.69 6.46 -36.89
CA ASP A 406 40.59 6.05 -35.81
C ASP A 406 40.27 6.73 -34.47
N MET A 407 39.85 8.01 -34.51
CA MET A 407 39.38 8.71 -33.30
C MET A 407 38.18 8.02 -32.69
N ILE A 408 37.18 7.64 -33.51
CA ILE A 408 36.03 6.90 -33.02
C ILE A 408 36.42 5.51 -32.51
N ARG A 409 37.40 4.82 -33.13
CA ARG A 409 37.95 3.57 -32.58
C ARG A 409 38.56 3.76 -31.19
N LYS A 410 39.37 4.80 -30.98
CA LYS A 410 39.95 5.16 -29.67
C LYS A 410 38.86 5.51 -28.64
N ILE A 411 37.87 6.33 -29.00
CA ILE A 411 36.75 6.71 -28.13
C ILE A 411 35.87 5.48 -27.78
N SER A 412 35.60 4.61 -28.74
CA SER A 412 34.86 3.35 -28.53
C SER A 412 35.59 2.41 -27.57
N ALA A 413 36.92 2.28 -27.70
CA ALA A 413 37.74 1.52 -26.77
C ALA A 413 37.75 2.13 -25.35
N LEU A 414 37.87 3.45 -25.22
CA LEU A 414 37.76 4.17 -23.94
C LEU A 414 36.40 3.92 -23.25
N LEU A 415 35.29 4.08 -23.97
CA LEU A 415 33.95 3.80 -23.44
C LEU A 415 33.76 2.32 -23.07
N GLN A 416 34.37 1.40 -23.81
CA GLN A 416 34.35 -0.02 -23.48
C GLN A 416 35.18 -0.34 -22.21
N GLY A 417 36.25 0.41 -21.96
CA GLY A 417 37.01 0.42 -20.71
C GLY A 417 36.18 0.96 -19.54
N VAL A 418 35.60 2.17 -19.69
CA VAL A 418 34.65 2.79 -18.73
C VAL A 418 33.59 1.76 -18.30
N TYR A 419 32.93 1.12 -19.26
CA TYR A 419 31.88 0.13 -18.97
C TYR A 419 32.41 -1.06 -18.14
N ARG A 420 33.62 -1.55 -18.40
CA ARG A 420 34.24 -2.64 -17.61
C ARG A 420 34.57 -2.19 -16.18
N CYS A 421 35.10 -0.98 -15.99
CA CYS A 421 35.39 -0.46 -14.65
C CYS A 421 34.10 -0.20 -13.84
N LEU A 422 33.06 0.36 -14.47
CA LEU A 422 31.74 0.51 -13.87
C LEU A 422 31.15 -0.86 -13.43
N MET A 423 31.26 -1.88 -14.28
CA MET A 423 30.88 -3.26 -13.93
C MET A 423 31.65 -3.78 -12.71
N LEU A 424 32.97 -3.60 -12.65
CA LEU A 424 33.81 -4.05 -11.52
C LEU A 424 33.43 -3.36 -10.20
N HIS A 425 33.21 -2.04 -10.20
CA HIS A 425 32.71 -1.34 -9.00
C HIS A 425 31.36 -1.90 -8.52
N LEU A 426 30.46 -2.20 -9.46
CA LEU A 426 29.18 -2.81 -9.12
C LEU A 426 29.40 -4.18 -8.47
N LYS A 427 30.28 -5.04 -9.00
CA LYS A 427 30.59 -6.38 -8.42
C LYS A 427 31.06 -6.31 -6.96
N MET A 428 31.90 -5.34 -6.60
CA MET A 428 32.70 -5.41 -5.36
C MET A 428 32.01 -4.87 -4.10
N ILE A 429 31.04 -3.96 -4.22
CA ILE A 429 30.26 -3.34 -3.10
C ILE A 429 31.09 -3.02 -1.84
N VAL A 430 32.30 -2.50 -2.01
CA VAL A 430 33.14 -1.94 -0.94
C VAL A 430 33.74 -0.64 -1.45
N HIS A 431 33.34 0.48 -0.84
CA HIS A 431 33.85 1.84 -1.06
C HIS A 431 34.10 2.25 -2.53
N VAL A 432 33.07 2.79 -3.20
CA VAL A 432 33.31 3.71 -4.32
C VAL A 432 33.87 5.00 -3.75
N ALA A 433 35.20 5.13 -3.76
CA ALA A 433 35.93 6.19 -3.07
C ALA A 433 35.70 7.59 -3.65
N ASP A 434 35.25 7.71 -4.91
CA ASP A 434 34.93 9.00 -5.53
C ASP A 434 33.67 8.95 -6.42
N ILE A 435 32.54 9.35 -5.84
CA ILE A 435 31.26 9.48 -6.55
C ILE A 435 31.21 10.77 -7.37
N GLY A 436 31.99 11.79 -7.01
CA GLY A 436 32.10 13.04 -7.77
C GLY A 436 32.63 12.76 -9.18
N VAL A 437 33.69 11.96 -9.28
CA VAL A 437 34.26 11.50 -10.55
C VAL A 437 33.25 10.66 -11.35
N LEU A 438 32.48 9.77 -10.71
CA LEU A 438 31.42 9.01 -11.40
C LEU A 438 30.34 9.93 -12.00
N LEU A 439 29.86 10.91 -11.25
CA LEU A 439 28.84 11.87 -11.70
C LEU A 439 29.37 12.78 -12.81
N GLN A 440 30.55 13.34 -12.64
CA GLN A 440 31.19 14.22 -13.63
C GLN A 440 31.54 13.45 -14.91
N SER A 441 31.92 12.18 -14.81
CA SER A 441 32.13 11.29 -15.96
C SER A 441 30.82 10.99 -16.70
N LYS A 442 29.74 10.65 -15.97
CA LYS A 442 28.40 10.48 -16.55
C LYS A 442 27.96 11.74 -17.30
N GLU A 443 28.12 12.91 -16.69
CA GLU A 443 27.73 14.19 -17.29
C GLU A 443 28.53 14.52 -18.56
N CYS A 444 29.85 14.26 -18.57
CA CYS A 444 30.67 14.42 -19.77
C CYS A 444 30.23 13.47 -20.90
N ILE A 445 29.99 12.19 -20.60
CA ILE A 445 29.50 11.22 -21.60
C ILE A 445 28.10 11.62 -22.11
N GLN A 446 27.23 12.17 -21.25
CA GLN A 446 25.92 12.69 -21.66
C GLN A 446 26.04 13.92 -22.58
N ARG A 447 26.89 14.90 -22.27
CA ARG A 447 27.16 16.04 -23.16
C ARG A 447 27.70 15.57 -24.51
N PHE A 448 28.65 14.65 -24.53
CA PHE A 448 29.21 14.10 -25.78
C PHE A 448 28.15 13.34 -26.59
N LEU A 449 27.31 12.54 -25.94
CA LEU A 449 26.19 11.82 -26.56
C LEU A 449 25.15 12.76 -27.19
N ILE A 450 24.81 13.88 -26.53
CA ILE A 450 23.92 14.89 -27.13
C ILE A 450 24.54 15.49 -28.40
N HIS A 451 25.81 15.93 -28.35
CA HIS A 451 26.50 16.48 -29.52
C HIS A 451 26.57 15.48 -30.68
N LEU A 452 26.82 14.18 -30.40
CA LEU A 452 26.78 13.13 -31.42
C LEU A 452 25.38 12.98 -32.02
N VAL A 453 24.33 12.85 -31.19
CA VAL A 453 22.94 12.64 -31.64
C VAL A 453 22.47 13.80 -32.53
N GLU A 454 22.72 15.04 -32.11
CA GLU A 454 22.34 16.25 -32.85
C GLU A 454 23.18 16.46 -34.10
N SER A 455 24.47 16.11 -34.07
CA SER A 455 25.38 16.25 -35.21
C SER A 455 25.33 15.06 -36.19
N THR A 456 24.53 14.02 -35.95
CA THR A 456 24.53 12.78 -36.77
C THR A 456 24.37 12.98 -38.28
N ALA A 457 23.69 14.05 -38.71
CA ALA A 457 23.55 14.41 -40.13
C ALA A 457 24.84 15.00 -40.77
N SER A 458 25.89 15.25 -39.98
CA SER A 458 27.14 15.90 -40.40
C SER A 458 28.40 15.05 -40.12
N ILE A 459 28.24 13.80 -39.66
CA ILE A 459 29.33 12.88 -39.34
C ILE A 459 29.91 12.29 -40.65
N GLN A 460 31.21 12.51 -40.91
CA GLN A 460 31.94 12.00 -42.09
C GLN A 460 32.43 10.55 -41.93
N ILE A 461 31.69 9.70 -41.20
CA ILE A 461 32.16 8.42 -40.66
C ILE A 461 31.10 7.31 -40.92
N ASN A 462 31.50 6.04 -40.95
CA ASN A 462 30.60 4.91 -41.14
C ASN A 462 29.45 4.91 -40.10
N ARG A 463 28.22 4.69 -40.58
CA ARG A 463 26.99 4.54 -39.75
C ARG A 463 27.17 3.57 -38.59
N GLU A 464 27.84 2.42 -38.84
CA GLU A 464 28.07 1.40 -37.81
C GLU A 464 28.96 1.92 -36.67
N GLN A 465 30.02 2.65 -37.01
CA GLN A 465 30.96 3.22 -36.05
C GLN A 465 30.32 4.32 -35.20
N ALA A 466 29.45 5.14 -35.81
CA ALA A 466 28.63 6.11 -35.08
C ALA A 466 27.62 5.42 -34.15
N SER A 467 26.94 4.36 -34.63
CA SER A 467 26.00 3.56 -33.84
C SER A 467 26.68 2.90 -32.64
N ASP A 468 27.86 2.32 -32.81
CA ASP A 468 28.63 1.65 -31.75
C ASP A 468 29.02 2.61 -30.62
N VAL A 469 29.49 3.83 -30.96
CA VAL A 469 29.80 4.85 -29.94
C VAL A 469 28.54 5.33 -29.22
N ILE A 470 27.46 5.64 -29.93
CA ILE A 470 26.18 6.05 -29.33
C ILE A 470 25.66 4.95 -28.38
N TYR A 471 25.70 3.68 -28.81
CA TYR A 471 25.31 2.51 -28.03
C TYR A 471 26.18 2.35 -26.77
N LYS A 472 27.51 2.49 -26.88
CA LYS A 472 28.43 2.41 -25.75
C LYS A 472 28.27 3.58 -24.78
N SER A 473 28.05 4.80 -25.24
CA SER A 473 27.72 5.95 -24.39
C SER A 473 26.41 5.72 -23.63
N VAL A 474 25.34 5.25 -24.30
CA VAL A 474 24.07 4.89 -23.63
C VAL A 474 24.28 3.78 -22.59
N ARG A 475 25.08 2.74 -22.88
CA ARG A 475 25.42 1.69 -21.90
C ARG A 475 26.19 2.25 -20.69
N CYS A 476 27.14 3.16 -20.89
CA CYS A 476 27.86 3.81 -19.80
C CYS A 476 26.91 4.63 -18.92
N CYS A 477 26.11 5.52 -19.51
CA CYS A 477 25.17 6.35 -18.75
C CYS A 477 24.11 5.51 -18.02
N MET A 478 23.57 4.46 -18.65
CA MET A 478 22.64 3.52 -18.01
C MET A 478 23.31 2.78 -16.85
N MET A 479 24.54 2.26 -17.02
CA MET A 479 25.26 1.55 -15.96
C MET A 479 25.62 2.49 -14.79
N SER A 480 26.09 3.70 -15.05
CA SER A 480 26.28 4.73 -14.01
C SER A 480 24.96 5.05 -13.29
N THR A 481 23.82 5.04 -13.97
CA THR A 481 22.50 5.25 -13.35
C THR A 481 22.12 4.10 -12.44
N THR A 482 22.30 2.84 -12.86
CA THR A 482 22.10 1.65 -12.02
C THR A 482 23.02 1.66 -10.79
N ILE A 483 24.28 2.06 -10.96
CA ILE A 483 25.25 2.17 -9.85
C ILE A 483 24.79 3.25 -8.87
N ILE A 484 24.43 4.45 -9.34
CA ILE A 484 23.92 5.53 -8.48
C ILE A 484 22.64 5.10 -7.74
N ASN A 485 21.64 4.55 -8.42
CA ASN A 485 20.41 4.00 -7.82
C ASN A 485 20.68 2.84 -6.82
N THR A 486 21.84 2.17 -6.90
CA THR A 486 22.22 1.09 -5.97
C THR A 486 22.93 1.64 -4.73
N ILE A 487 23.79 2.64 -4.90
CA ILE A 487 24.57 3.25 -3.80
C ILE A 487 23.72 4.26 -2.99
N GLU A 488 22.75 4.93 -3.62
CA GLU A 488 21.77 5.83 -2.98
C GLU A 488 20.94 5.17 -1.85
N ALA A 489 20.95 3.84 -1.75
CA ALA A 489 20.39 3.11 -0.61
C ALA A 489 21.14 3.38 0.72
N GLU A 490 22.32 4.00 0.69
CA GLU A 490 23.14 4.35 1.86
C GLU A 490 22.97 5.83 2.27
N LYS A 491 22.88 6.08 3.58
CA LYS A 491 22.23 7.29 4.13
C LYS A 491 22.95 8.62 3.93
N ASP A 492 24.25 8.63 3.65
CA ASP A 492 25.02 9.88 3.54
C ASP A 492 24.93 10.53 2.13
N PHE A 493 24.22 9.92 1.18
CA PHE A 493 24.18 10.33 -0.23
C PHE A 493 23.30 11.54 -0.56
N GLU A 494 22.16 11.74 0.12
CA GLU A 494 21.20 12.81 -0.20
C GLU A 494 21.80 14.24 -0.11
N THR A 495 22.94 14.41 0.56
CA THR A 495 23.61 15.71 0.73
C THR A 495 24.65 16.03 -0.35
N LEU A 496 25.02 15.05 -1.17
CA LEU A 496 26.04 15.17 -2.23
C LEU A 496 25.47 15.08 -3.66
N LEU A 497 24.22 14.60 -3.81
CA LEU A 497 23.61 14.33 -5.12
C LEU A 497 22.26 15.07 -5.29
N ASP A 498 22.19 15.96 -6.29
CA ASP A 498 20.90 16.46 -6.78
C ASP A 498 20.26 15.43 -7.73
N TYR A 499 19.53 14.48 -7.15
CA TYR A 499 18.81 13.45 -7.90
C TYR A 499 17.78 14.02 -8.88
N ARG A 500 17.22 15.21 -8.60
CA ARG A 500 16.26 15.86 -9.51
C ARG A 500 16.96 16.35 -10.77
N GLN A 501 18.17 16.89 -10.68
CA GLN A 501 18.98 17.25 -11.85
C GLN A 501 19.52 16.02 -12.57
N LEU A 502 19.91 14.96 -11.84
CA LEU A 502 20.30 13.67 -12.42
C LEU A 502 19.16 13.08 -13.29
N CYS A 503 17.95 12.97 -12.73
CA CYS A 503 16.77 12.51 -13.47
C CYS A 503 16.43 13.42 -14.66
N LYS A 504 16.59 14.74 -14.52
CA LYS A 504 16.36 15.68 -15.65
C LYS A 504 17.36 15.45 -16.78
N GLY A 505 18.65 15.29 -16.48
CA GLY A 505 19.68 15.00 -17.49
C GLY A 505 19.39 13.69 -18.22
N ASP A 506 19.11 12.63 -17.47
CA ASP A 506 18.76 11.31 -18.03
C ASP A 506 17.51 11.37 -18.91
N VAL A 507 16.40 11.94 -18.41
CA VAL A 507 15.15 12.07 -19.17
C VAL A 507 15.31 12.98 -20.38
N GLN A 508 16.13 14.05 -20.31
CA GLN A 508 16.42 14.90 -21.47
C GLN A 508 17.21 14.15 -22.55
N VAL A 509 18.24 13.39 -22.18
CA VAL A 509 19.02 12.57 -23.13
C VAL A 509 18.12 11.49 -23.76
N ILE A 510 17.33 10.79 -22.96
CA ILE A 510 16.40 9.75 -23.43
C ILE A 510 15.32 10.36 -24.35
N LEU A 511 14.76 11.52 -24.00
CA LEU A 511 13.80 12.26 -24.84
C LEU A 511 14.45 12.69 -26.17
N ARG A 512 15.71 13.14 -26.15
CA ARG A 512 16.44 13.56 -27.35
C ARG A 512 16.79 12.39 -28.27
N LEU A 513 17.10 11.22 -27.70
CA LEU A 513 17.23 9.96 -28.44
C LEU A 513 15.89 9.58 -29.09
N LEU A 514 14.83 9.36 -28.28
CA LEU A 514 13.53 8.85 -28.75
C LEU A 514 12.74 9.81 -29.66
N THR A 515 13.14 11.08 -29.75
CA THR A 515 12.58 12.05 -30.72
C THR A 515 13.43 12.21 -31.98
N CYS A 516 14.63 11.61 -32.05
CA CYS A 516 15.46 11.62 -33.24
C CYS A 516 14.94 10.59 -34.26
N LYS A 517 14.74 11.04 -35.51
CA LYS A 517 14.28 10.19 -36.63
C LYS A 517 15.43 9.58 -37.45
N ASN A 518 16.67 9.67 -37.00
CA ASN A 518 17.82 9.13 -37.70
C ASN A 518 17.92 7.61 -37.46
N GLU A 519 18.00 6.81 -38.53
CA GLU A 519 18.14 5.35 -38.49
C GLU A 519 19.28 4.89 -37.56
N VAL A 520 20.41 5.61 -37.54
CA VAL A 520 21.57 5.31 -36.69
C VAL A 520 21.24 5.42 -35.19
N VAL A 521 20.36 6.36 -34.83
CA VAL A 521 19.91 6.57 -33.43
C VAL A 521 18.78 5.59 -33.08
N ALA A 522 17.96 5.20 -34.06
CA ALA A 522 16.82 4.30 -33.86
C ALA A 522 17.21 2.93 -33.29
N PHE A 523 18.36 2.37 -33.69
CA PHE A 523 18.91 1.14 -33.11
C PHE A 523 19.11 1.21 -31.59
N CYS A 524 19.31 2.41 -31.03
CA CYS A 524 19.48 2.62 -29.60
C CYS A 524 18.16 2.89 -28.84
N HIS A 525 17.01 3.02 -29.52
CA HIS A 525 15.72 3.32 -28.86
C HIS A 525 15.31 2.24 -27.85
N SER A 526 15.56 0.96 -28.13
CA SER A 526 15.29 -0.14 -27.21
C SER A 526 16.13 -0.05 -25.92
N LYS A 527 17.40 0.35 -26.03
CA LYS A 527 18.27 0.58 -24.86
C LYS A 527 17.91 1.88 -24.12
N ALA A 528 17.47 2.93 -24.81
CA ALA A 528 16.96 4.14 -24.18
C ALA A 528 15.68 3.87 -23.35
N LEU A 529 14.78 3.01 -23.84
CA LEU A 529 13.60 2.56 -23.10
C LEU A 529 13.98 1.64 -21.92
N LYS A 530 14.98 0.76 -22.08
CA LYS A 530 15.55 0.00 -20.94
C LYS A 530 16.22 0.89 -19.90
N TRP A 531 16.79 2.03 -20.29
CA TRP A 531 17.32 3.04 -19.36
C TRP A 531 16.20 3.69 -18.53
N ILE A 532 15.03 4.02 -19.11
CA ILE A 532 13.84 4.43 -18.32
C ILE A 532 13.48 3.34 -17.29
N GLY A 533 13.47 2.06 -17.69
CA GLY A 533 13.22 0.95 -16.78
C GLY A 533 14.24 0.88 -15.62
N SER A 534 15.53 1.05 -15.93
CA SER A 534 16.64 1.12 -14.95
C SER A 534 16.54 2.32 -14.01
N MET A 535 16.00 3.46 -14.47
CA MET A 535 15.70 4.60 -13.59
C MET A 535 14.57 4.30 -12.59
N MET A 536 13.61 3.44 -12.97
CA MET A 536 12.49 3.03 -12.11
C MET A 536 12.82 1.84 -11.20
N ASP A 537 13.73 0.94 -11.60
CA ASP A 537 14.25 -0.10 -10.70
C ASP A 537 14.98 0.56 -9.52
N ARG A 538 14.66 0.09 -8.31
CA ARG A 538 15.31 0.45 -7.03
C ARG A 538 15.17 1.89 -6.53
N SER A 539 14.88 2.87 -7.40
CA SER A 539 14.82 4.29 -7.05
C SER A 539 13.99 4.56 -5.78
N HIS A 540 14.63 5.22 -4.81
CA HIS A 540 13.96 5.68 -3.59
C HIS A 540 13.25 7.02 -3.78
N HIS A 541 13.52 7.70 -4.90
CA HIS A 541 12.97 9.00 -5.27
C HIS A 541 11.98 8.92 -6.45
N LEU A 542 11.21 7.83 -6.52
CA LEU A 542 10.19 7.57 -7.55
C LEU A 542 9.23 8.77 -7.77
N THR A 543 8.91 9.55 -6.72
CA THR A 543 8.10 10.78 -6.84
C THR A 543 8.82 11.88 -7.61
N THR A 544 10.12 12.12 -7.33
CA THR A 544 10.95 13.05 -8.11
C THR A 544 11.06 12.61 -9.57
N LEU A 545 11.25 11.31 -9.81
CA LEU A 545 11.28 10.75 -11.16
C LEU A 545 9.95 10.97 -11.90
N LEU A 546 8.80 10.66 -11.28
CA LEU A 546 7.49 10.87 -11.88
C LEU A 546 7.17 12.36 -12.11
N GLU A 547 7.66 13.28 -11.26
CA GLU A 547 7.53 14.73 -11.51
C GLU A 547 8.30 15.16 -12.76
N VAL A 548 9.54 14.70 -12.92
CA VAL A 548 10.39 15.00 -14.10
C VAL A 548 9.79 14.36 -15.35
N VAL A 549 9.35 13.10 -15.28
CA VAL A 549 8.66 12.38 -16.36
C VAL A 549 7.42 13.16 -16.81
N HIS A 550 6.54 13.55 -15.88
CA HIS A 550 5.34 14.32 -16.18
C HIS A 550 5.66 15.68 -16.84
N GLN A 551 6.65 16.41 -16.33
CA GLN A 551 7.05 17.73 -16.88
C GLN A 551 7.81 17.65 -18.20
N SER A 552 8.47 16.53 -18.52
CA SER A 552 9.29 16.37 -19.73
C SER A 552 8.49 16.15 -21.03
N GLY A 553 7.22 15.74 -20.93
CA GLY A 553 6.43 15.30 -22.07
C GLY A 553 6.82 13.92 -22.62
N ILE A 554 7.65 13.13 -21.92
CA ILE A 554 8.03 11.76 -22.34
C ILE A 554 6.80 10.83 -22.48
N ILE A 555 5.75 11.02 -21.67
CA ILE A 555 4.50 10.25 -21.75
C ILE A 555 3.85 10.39 -23.14
N ARG A 556 3.77 11.62 -23.66
CA ARG A 556 3.29 11.89 -25.03
C ARG A 556 4.17 11.23 -26.09
N VAL A 557 5.50 11.20 -25.90
CA VAL A 557 6.41 10.51 -26.83
C VAL A 557 6.18 9.01 -26.80
N LEU A 558 5.95 8.40 -25.63
CA LEU A 558 5.62 6.98 -25.52
C LEU A 558 4.28 6.64 -26.20
N CYS A 559 3.23 7.45 -26.00
CA CYS A 559 1.96 7.25 -26.71
C CYS A 559 2.11 7.42 -28.24
N ASN A 560 2.93 8.37 -28.70
CA ASN A 560 3.25 8.52 -30.13
C ASN A 560 4.05 7.34 -30.69
N LEU A 561 4.94 6.71 -29.90
CA LEU A 561 5.70 5.53 -30.31
C LEU A 561 4.83 4.27 -30.48
N LEU A 562 3.64 4.22 -29.88
CA LEU A 562 2.64 3.19 -30.19
C LEU A 562 2.09 3.39 -31.61
N HIS A 563 1.78 4.63 -31.99
CA HIS A 563 1.20 4.96 -33.30
C HIS A 563 2.25 4.94 -34.45
N ALA A 564 3.52 5.23 -34.18
CA ALA A 564 4.57 5.36 -35.19
C ALA A 564 5.00 4.04 -35.88
N SER A 565 4.37 2.91 -35.54
CA SER A 565 4.68 1.58 -36.07
C SER A 565 4.37 1.44 -37.57
N GLU A 566 3.36 2.14 -38.08
CA GLU A 566 2.97 2.08 -39.50
C GLU A 566 3.80 3.07 -40.34
N GLY A 567 4.63 2.54 -41.23
CA GLY A 567 5.26 3.27 -42.35
C GLY A 567 6.44 4.20 -42.03
N SER A 568 6.87 4.32 -40.77
CA SER A 568 7.92 5.30 -40.38
C SER A 568 9.36 4.76 -40.35
N TYR A 569 9.56 3.46 -40.55
CA TYR A 569 10.88 2.81 -40.57
C TYR A 569 11.04 1.89 -41.78
N SER A 570 12.26 1.82 -42.32
CA SER A 570 12.63 0.96 -43.45
C SER A 570 12.52 -0.54 -43.07
N PRO A 571 12.11 -1.44 -43.99
CA PRO A 571 11.96 -2.88 -43.68
C PRO A 571 13.25 -3.53 -43.16
N GLU A 572 14.40 -3.00 -43.54
CA GLU A 572 15.72 -3.47 -43.11
C GLU A 572 15.97 -3.22 -41.61
N VAL A 573 15.36 -2.18 -41.02
CA VAL A 573 15.41 -1.92 -39.57
C VAL A 573 14.55 -2.92 -38.77
N GLN A 574 13.65 -3.67 -39.42
CA GLN A 574 12.92 -4.77 -38.79
C GLN A 574 13.77 -6.04 -38.63
N LEU A 575 14.98 -6.08 -39.18
CA LEU A 575 15.84 -7.28 -39.22
C LEU A 575 17.15 -7.09 -38.45
N SER A 576 17.09 -7.36 -37.15
CA SER A 576 18.24 -7.87 -36.39
C SER A 576 17.77 -8.97 -35.43
N ASN A 577 18.58 -10.03 -35.26
CA ASN A 577 18.15 -11.32 -34.68
C ASN A 577 17.90 -11.30 -33.14
N ASN A 578 17.59 -10.15 -32.55
CA ASN A 578 17.15 -9.97 -31.16
C ASN A 578 15.97 -8.97 -31.05
N GLY A 579 15.14 -8.90 -32.09
CA GLY A 579 14.06 -7.92 -32.22
C GLY A 579 12.95 -8.04 -31.17
N GLN A 580 12.94 -7.11 -30.20
CA GLN A 580 11.78 -6.81 -29.37
C GLN A 580 11.29 -5.40 -29.69
N ASN A 581 10.02 -5.28 -30.10
CA ASN A 581 9.46 -4.05 -30.67
C ASN A 581 9.55 -2.83 -29.74
N VAL A 582 9.84 -1.66 -30.31
CA VAL A 582 9.82 -0.36 -29.61
C VAL A 582 8.43 -0.09 -28.99
N GLU A 583 7.36 -0.47 -29.70
CA GLU A 583 5.97 -0.47 -29.21
C GLU A 583 5.78 -1.26 -27.90
N LEU A 584 6.43 -2.43 -27.79
CA LEU A 584 6.33 -3.31 -26.63
C LEU A 584 7.04 -2.70 -25.42
N TYR A 585 8.25 -2.17 -25.63
CA TYR A 585 8.98 -1.44 -24.58
C TYR A 585 8.28 -0.13 -24.17
N ALA A 586 7.62 0.58 -25.10
CA ALA A 586 6.81 1.75 -24.79
C ALA A 586 5.57 1.37 -23.96
N THR A 587 4.92 0.26 -24.29
CA THR A 587 3.83 -0.32 -23.49
C THR A 587 4.28 -0.66 -22.07
N TYR A 588 5.47 -1.26 -21.90
CA TYR A 588 6.03 -1.53 -20.57
C TYR A 588 6.37 -0.26 -19.79
N ALA A 589 6.97 0.76 -20.43
CA ALA A 589 7.25 2.04 -19.79
C ALA A 589 5.96 2.76 -19.34
N LEU A 590 4.90 2.76 -20.16
CA LEU A 590 3.58 3.30 -19.79
C LEU A 590 2.94 2.50 -18.64
N ALA A 591 3.05 1.17 -18.66
CA ALA A 591 2.54 0.30 -17.59
C ALA A 591 3.25 0.56 -16.25
N LEU A 592 4.57 0.76 -16.27
CA LEU A 592 5.34 1.16 -15.10
C LEU A 592 4.93 2.55 -14.58
N PHE A 593 4.66 3.53 -15.45
CA PHE A 593 4.22 4.86 -15.00
C PHE A 593 2.80 4.86 -14.40
N VAL A 594 1.87 4.04 -14.89
CA VAL A 594 0.54 3.93 -14.27
C VAL A 594 0.53 3.05 -13.02
N HIS A 595 1.35 1.99 -12.96
CA HIS A 595 1.35 1.00 -11.88
C HIS A 595 2.78 0.58 -11.48
N PRO A 596 3.59 1.50 -10.88
CA PRO A 596 5.00 1.23 -10.57
C PRO A 596 5.20 0.23 -9.42
N ASP A 597 4.16 -0.08 -8.64
CA ASP A 597 4.25 -0.97 -7.49
C ASP A 597 4.17 -2.44 -7.92
N ALA A 598 5.31 -3.01 -8.32
CA ALA A 598 5.43 -4.43 -8.68
C ALA A 598 5.59 -5.35 -7.45
N LYS A 599 4.76 -5.16 -6.41
CA LYS A 599 4.85 -5.89 -5.13
C LYS A 599 3.55 -6.55 -4.69
N GLY A 600 3.21 -7.62 -5.40
CA GLY A 600 2.30 -8.67 -4.95
C GLY A 600 0.81 -8.33 -5.00
N TRP A 601 0.01 -9.39 -5.13
CA TRP A 601 -1.43 -9.34 -5.01
C TRP A 601 -1.85 -9.19 -3.55
N ASN A 602 -2.14 -7.96 -3.14
CA ASN A 602 -3.26 -7.74 -2.24
C ASN A 602 -4.40 -7.16 -3.07
N SER A 603 -5.65 -7.54 -2.76
CA SER A 603 -6.82 -7.04 -3.48
C SER A 603 -6.83 -5.51 -3.48
N LEU A 604 -6.95 -4.89 -4.67
CA LEU A 604 -7.15 -3.44 -4.74
C LEU A 604 -8.40 -3.11 -3.92
N PRO A 605 -8.33 -2.23 -2.90
CA PRO A 605 -9.52 -1.82 -2.17
C PRO A 605 -10.48 -1.17 -3.18
N PRO A 606 -11.68 -1.73 -3.39
CA PRO A 606 -12.46 -1.44 -4.59
C PRO A 606 -13.15 -0.08 -4.46
N PHE A 607 -12.45 0.98 -4.91
CA PHE A 607 -12.78 2.40 -4.74
C PHE A 607 -14.30 2.65 -4.71
N PRO A 608 -14.88 2.96 -3.54
CA PRO A 608 -16.19 3.54 -3.44
C PRO A 608 -16.06 5.06 -3.34
N VAL A 609 -17.16 5.79 -3.49
CA VAL A 609 -17.15 7.26 -3.33
C VAL A 609 -16.83 7.68 -1.88
N LEU A 610 -16.88 6.75 -0.91
CA LEU A 610 -16.53 6.88 0.50
C LEU A 610 -15.79 5.59 1.00
N VAL A 611 -14.81 5.72 1.92
CA VAL A 611 -13.75 4.74 2.38
C VAL A 611 -12.38 5.17 1.83
N LEU A 612 -11.38 5.64 2.58
CA LEU A 612 -11.05 5.66 4.02
C LEU A 612 -10.74 4.30 4.69
N VAL A 613 -9.45 4.12 5.01
CA VAL A 613 -8.81 3.03 5.79
C VAL A 613 -8.48 1.74 4.99
N ARG A 614 -7.49 0.98 5.49
CA ARG A 614 -6.69 -0.10 4.86
C ARG A 614 -5.74 0.44 3.78
N ASP A 615 -4.40 0.38 3.88
CA ASP A 615 -3.48 -0.37 4.78
C ASP A 615 -3.62 -1.89 4.69
N ASP A 616 -2.83 -2.50 3.78
CA ASP A 616 -2.47 -3.93 3.76
C ASP A 616 -0.99 -4.06 3.29
N ALA A 617 -0.23 -5.03 3.83
CA ALA A 617 1.20 -4.78 4.08
C ALA A 617 2.24 -5.71 3.38
N VAL A 618 2.93 -5.18 2.35
CA VAL A 618 4.29 -5.62 1.94
C VAL A 618 5.20 -4.40 1.66
N SER A 619 6.44 -4.47 2.15
CA SER A 619 7.39 -3.36 2.27
C SER A 619 7.89 -2.73 0.95
N MET A 620 7.68 -1.41 0.80
CA MET A 620 8.65 -0.47 0.22
C MET A 620 9.32 0.35 1.34
N LYS A 621 10.38 -0.20 1.97
CA LYS A 621 10.89 0.25 3.28
C LYS A 621 11.47 1.67 3.37
N ASN A 622 11.70 2.36 2.25
CA ASN A 622 12.48 3.59 2.20
C ASN A 622 11.72 4.83 1.69
N ALA A 623 10.51 4.70 1.13
CA ALA A 623 9.75 5.85 0.62
C ALA A 623 9.18 6.68 1.79
N ARG A 624 9.67 7.92 1.97
CA ARG A 624 9.14 8.82 3.01
C ARG A 624 7.71 9.15 2.64
N MET A 625 6.88 9.48 3.62
CA MET A 625 5.54 9.98 3.34
C MET A 625 5.51 11.35 2.60
N GLN A 626 6.62 12.13 2.54
CA GLN A 626 6.95 13.23 1.58
C GLN A 626 6.97 12.76 0.11
N ASP A 627 6.89 11.45 -0.07
CA ASP A 627 6.81 10.78 -1.35
C ASP A 627 5.56 9.87 -1.44
N ILE A 628 4.70 9.74 -0.39
CA ILE A 628 3.42 8.94 -0.40
C ILE A 628 2.03 9.62 0.22
N ARG A 629 0.92 10.42 -0.25
CA ARG A 629 -0.01 11.08 -1.45
C ARG A 629 0.14 11.87 -2.94
N PRO A 630 0.98 12.77 -3.64
CA PRO A 630 0.79 12.99 -5.10
C PRO A 630 1.37 11.87 -5.96
N LEU A 631 2.32 11.06 -5.56
CA LEU A 631 2.45 9.70 -6.12
C LEU A 631 1.12 8.87 -5.94
N ASN A 632 0.01 9.46 -5.46
CA ASN A 632 -1.38 9.22 -5.86
C ASN A 632 -2.02 10.40 -6.66
N ILE A 633 -1.93 11.68 -6.27
CA ILE A 633 -2.37 12.87 -7.07
C ILE A 633 -1.62 13.01 -8.41
N LEU A 634 -0.32 13.32 -8.47
CA LEU A 634 0.60 13.07 -9.61
C LEU A 634 0.46 11.68 -10.26
N ARG A 635 0.21 10.55 -9.55
CA ARG A 635 -0.16 9.29 -10.25
C ARG A 635 -1.50 9.43 -10.98
N VAL A 636 -2.51 10.05 -10.39
CA VAL A 636 -3.80 10.39 -11.03
C VAL A 636 -3.62 11.45 -12.13
N THR A 637 -2.65 12.36 -12.02
CA THR A 637 -2.28 13.31 -13.06
C THR A 637 -1.61 12.57 -14.21
N ILE A 638 -0.73 11.60 -13.94
CA ILE A 638 -0.12 10.71 -14.93
C ILE A 638 -1.18 9.77 -15.53
N HIS A 639 -2.15 9.27 -14.75
CA HIS A 639 -3.27 8.48 -15.27
C HIS A 639 -4.19 9.33 -16.15
N SER A 640 -4.39 10.61 -15.80
CA SER A 640 -5.17 11.58 -16.58
C SER A 640 -4.42 12.04 -17.83
N GLU A 641 -3.10 12.21 -17.75
CA GLU A 641 -2.22 12.59 -18.87
C GLU A 641 -2.08 11.41 -19.84
N VAL A 642 -1.80 10.20 -19.34
CA VAL A 642 -1.87 8.95 -20.14
C VAL A 642 -3.25 8.81 -20.76
N ALA A 643 -4.34 9.04 -20.01
CA ALA A 643 -5.69 8.98 -20.59
C ALA A 643 -5.95 10.07 -21.65
N SER A 644 -5.39 11.28 -21.48
CA SER A 644 -5.48 12.39 -22.43
C SER A 644 -4.70 12.09 -23.72
N GLN A 645 -3.44 11.67 -23.60
CA GLN A 645 -2.61 11.30 -24.75
C GLN A 645 -3.17 10.06 -25.47
N LEU A 646 -3.73 9.08 -24.76
CA LEU A 646 -4.44 7.94 -25.36
C LEU A 646 -5.79 8.33 -25.99
N LEU A 647 -6.47 9.35 -25.47
CA LEU A 647 -7.66 9.91 -26.12
C LEU A 647 -7.30 10.52 -27.49
N CYS A 648 -6.10 11.10 -27.62
CA CYS A 648 -5.54 11.55 -28.89
C CYS A 648 -5.08 10.38 -29.79
N THR A 649 -4.14 9.54 -29.34
CA THR A 649 -3.40 8.58 -30.19
C THR A 649 -3.01 7.28 -29.45
N GLY A 650 -3.12 6.13 -30.12
CA GLY A 650 -2.48 4.87 -29.71
C GLY A 650 -3.32 3.95 -28.82
N VAL A 651 -4.50 4.37 -28.38
CA VAL A 651 -5.47 3.51 -27.65
C VAL A 651 -6.00 2.37 -28.53
N ASP A 652 -6.23 2.69 -29.80
CA ASP A 652 -6.55 1.79 -30.91
C ASP A 652 -5.47 0.71 -31.06
N ARG A 653 -4.19 1.12 -31.14
CA ARG A 653 -3.07 0.19 -31.21
C ARG A 653 -2.91 -0.67 -29.95
N LEU A 654 -3.15 -0.15 -28.74
CA LEU A 654 -3.15 -0.96 -27.51
C LEU A 654 -4.24 -2.05 -27.53
N ILE A 655 -5.41 -1.77 -28.10
CA ILE A 655 -6.50 -2.77 -28.24
C ILE A 655 -6.13 -3.83 -29.29
N ALA A 656 -5.50 -3.43 -30.40
CA ALA A 656 -4.95 -4.38 -31.38
C ALA A 656 -3.87 -5.28 -30.76
N LEU A 657 -2.89 -4.72 -30.05
CA LEU A 657 -1.80 -5.46 -29.39
C LEU A 657 -2.31 -6.42 -28.29
N LEU A 658 -3.39 -6.04 -27.58
CA LEU A 658 -4.09 -6.92 -26.64
C LEU A 658 -4.68 -8.14 -27.37
N GLY A 659 -5.35 -7.91 -28.50
CA GLY A 659 -5.86 -8.97 -29.37
C GLY A 659 -4.75 -9.88 -29.90
N ASP A 660 -3.68 -9.31 -30.45
CA ASP A 660 -2.53 -10.04 -31.00
C ASP A 660 -1.90 -10.96 -29.95
N LYS A 661 -1.62 -10.46 -28.74
CA LYS A 661 -1.04 -11.28 -27.66
C LYS A 661 -1.99 -12.35 -27.12
N MET A 662 -3.30 -12.08 -27.09
CA MET A 662 -4.31 -13.10 -26.79
C MET A 662 -4.49 -14.15 -27.89
N MET A 663 -4.04 -13.87 -29.12
CA MET A 663 -3.98 -14.83 -30.22
C MET A 663 -2.66 -15.61 -30.26
N GLU A 664 -1.54 -14.97 -29.94
CA GLU A 664 -0.22 -15.59 -29.80
C GLU A 664 -0.23 -16.69 -28.73
N ARG A 665 -0.67 -16.36 -27.50
CA ARG A 665 -0.86 -17.36 -26.43
C ARG A 665 -1.85 -18.46 -26.84
N GLY A 666 -2.88 -18.10 -27.60
CA GLY A 666 -3.87 -19.04 -28.13
C GLY A 666 -3.34 -20.06 -29.14
N LYS A 667 -2.26 -19.74 -29.87
CA LYS A 667 -1.59 -20.68 -30.80
C LYS A 667 -0.71 -21.69 -30.05
N LEU A 668 -0.03 -21.25 -28.99
CA LEU A 668 0.84 -22.11 -28.17
C LEU A 668 0.06 -23.26 -27.52
N TYR A 669 -1.16 -22.98 -27.01
CA TYR A 669 -2.08 -24.02 -26.52
C TYR A 669 -2.58 -25.00 -27.61
N GLN A 670 -2.37 -24.71 -28.89
CA GLN A 670 -2.80 -25.56 -30.02
C GLN A 670 -1.62 -26.29 -30.71
N SER A 671 -0.36 -25.92 -30.42
CA SER A 671 0.82 -26.49 -31.08
C SER A 671 1.38 -27.77 -30.42
N GLY A 672 0.84 -28.18 -29.28
CA GLY A 672 1.04 -29.52 -28.72
C GLY A 672 2.22 -29.69 -27.75
N ASN A 673 1.89 -29.75 -26.46
CA ASN A 673 2.42 -30.74 -25.51
C ASN A 673 1.40 -30.80 -24.36
N ALA A 674 0.46 -31.75 -24.44
CA ALA A 674 -0.75 -31.77 -23.63
C ALA A 674 -0.76 -32.91 -22.59
N GLU A 675 0.42 -33.34 -22.13
CA GLU A 675 0.58 -34.52 -21.26
C GLU A 675 1.52 -34.27 -20.03
N THR A 676 1.61 -33.04 -19.51
CA THR A 676 2.01 -32.78 -18.10
C THR A 676 1.29 -31.53 -17.53
N ASP A 677 0.10 -31.71 -16.94
CA ASP A 677 -0.67 -30.64 -16.28
C ASP A 677 0.00 -30.08 -14.99
N GLU A 678 1.12 -30.68 -14.53
CA GLU A 678 1.82 -30.29 -13.30
C GLU A 678 3.07 -29.42 -13.54
N GLU A 679 3.72 -29.51 -14.71
CA GLU A 679 4.99 -28.80 -14.98
C GLU A 679 4.81 -27.34 -15.41
N PHE A 680 3.63 -26.95 -15.91
CA PHE A 680 3.30 -25.54 -16.19
C PHE A 680 3.00 -24.71 -14.92
N SER A 681 3.28 -25.25 -13.72
CA SER A 681 3.17 -24.57 -12.43
C SER A 681 4.33 -23.58 -12.12
N VAL A 682 5.00 -23.07 -13.16
CA VAL A 682 6.09 -22.07 -13.07
C VAL A 682 5.57 -20.72 -12.53
N GLY A 683 5.48 -20.63 -11.21
CA GLY A 683 5.35 -19.41 -10.40
C GLY A 683 4.18 -18.49 -10.75
N GLU A 684 3.12 -18.49 -9.93
CA GLU A 684 2.07 -17.45 -10.02
C GLU A 684 2.65 -16.02 -9.94
N GLU A 685 3.80 -15.85 -9.29
CA GLU A 685 4.56 -14.59 -9.15
C GLU A 685 4.98 -13.90 -10.46
N ASP A 686 5.20 -14.63 -11.57
CA ASP A 686 5.72 -14.03 -12.81
C ASP A 686 4.62 -13.48 -13.76
N ASN A 687 3.35 -13.80 -13.50
CA ASN A 687 2.24 -13.40 -14.39
C ASN A 687 1.92 -11.90 -14.34
N ASP A 688 2.29 -11.20 -13.27
CA ASP A 688 1.98 -9.79 -13.03
C ASP A 688 2.63 -8.82 -14.02
N GLN A 689 3.59 -9.30 -14.82
CA GLN A 689 4.38 -8.53 -15.78
C GLN A 689 4.16 -8.98 -17.24
N SER A 690 3.11 -9.78 -17.50
CA SER A 690 2.72 -10.16 -18.86
C SER A 690 2.31 -8.91 -19.70
N THR A 691 2.50 -8.96 -21.02
CA THR A 691 2.08 -7.87 -21.92
C THR A 691 0.58 -7.56 -21.81
N ILE A 692 -0.25 -8.60 -21.66
CA ILE A 692 -1.71 -8.47 -21.48
C ILE A 692 -2.01 -7.77 -20.14
N CYS A 693 -1.34 -8.18 -19.05
CA CYS A 693 -1.44 -7.53 -17.75
C CYS A 693 -1.03 -6.05 -17.78
N CYS A 694 0.06 -5.72 -18.48
CA CYS A 694 0.50 -4.34 -18.70
C CYS A 694 -0.55 -3.48 -19.44
N ILE A 695 -1.14 -4.00 -20.53
CA ILE A 695 -2.18 -3.27 -21.27
C ILE A 695 -3.45 -3.09 -20.42
N LEU A 696 -3.88 -4.13 -19.70
CA LEU A 696 -5.03 -4.05 -18.79
C LEU A 696 -4.82 -3.02 -17.67
N LYS A 697 -3.61 -2.94 -17.08
CA LYS A 697 -3.23 -1.90 -16.11
C LYS A 697 -3.36 -0.49 -16.71
N ILE A 698 -2.86 -0.26 -17.93
CA ILE A 698 -2.98 1.03 -18.62
C ILE A 698 -4.46 1.40 -18.83
N LEU A 699 -5.26 0.51 -19.43
CA LEU A 699 -6.67 0.78 -19.72
C LEU A 699 -7.49 1.03 -18.45
N LEU A 700 -7.27 0.24 -17.39
CA LEU A 700 -7.97 0.37 -16.10
C LEU A 700 -7.70 1.72 -15.43
N HIS A 701 -6.43 2.10 -15.29
CA HIS A 701 -6.08 3.35 -14.60
C HIS A 701 -6.46 4.59 -15.41
N ALA A 702 -6.37 4.52 -16.74
CA ALA A 702 -6.82 5.58 -17.62
C ALA A 702 -8.36 5.75 -17.58
N CYS A 703 -9.15 4.66 -17.57
CA CYS A 703 -10.63 4.74 -17.49
C CYS A 703 -11.16 5.15 -16.11
N ARG A 704 -10.48 4.76 -15.03
CA ARG A 704 -10.78 5.28 -13.68
C ARG A 704 -10.66 6.82 -13.65
N SER A 705 -9.69 7.37 -14.39
CA SER A 705 -9.38 8.80 -14.43
C SER A 705 -10.14 9.60 -15.51
N SER A 706 -10.55 8.97 -16.61
CA SER A 706 -11.18 9.64 -17.77
C SER A 706 -12.44 8.93 -18.26
N ALA A 707 -13.61 9.49 -17.93
CA ALA A 707 -14.89 9.05 -18.49
C ALA A 707 -14.99 9.24 -20.03
N PRO A 708 -14.42 10.32 -20.65
CA PRO A 708 -14.33 10.41 -22.11
C PRO A 708 -13.57 9.23 -22.75
N LEU A 709 -12.50 8.73 -22.11
CA LEU A 709 -11.78 7.56 -22.62
C LEU A 709 -12.62 6.29 -22.49
N SER A 710 -13.32 6.08 -21.37
CA SER A 710 -14.27 4.97 -21.23
C SER A 710 -15.35 4.98 -22.32
N LYS A 711 -15.82 6.17 -22.73
CA LYS A 711 -16.73 6.32 -23.87
C LYS A 711 -16.05 6.02 -25.21
N LYS A 712 -14.80 6.46 -25.44
CA LYS A 712 -14.04 6.13 -26.66
C LYS A 712 -13.82 4.61 -26.81
N LEU A 713 -13.60 3.88 -25.71
CA LEU A 713 -13.46 2.41 -25.74
C LEU A 713 -14.71 1.67 -26.25
N THR A 714 -15.91 2.24 -26.12
CA THR A 714 -17.15 1.64 -26.70
C THR A 714 -17.31 1.90 -28.20
N THR A 715 -16.40 2.68 -28.81
CA THR A 715 -16.46 3.05 -30.24
C THR A 715 -15.21 2.64 -31.04
N ILE A 716 -14.15 2.16 -30.38
CA ILE A 716 -12.94 1.68 -31.05
C ILE A 716 -13.10 0.19 -31.36
N THR A 717 -12.88 -0.17 -32.60
CA THR A 717 -12.82 -1.54 -33.06
C THR A 717 -11.47 -1.88 -33.69
N THR A 718 -11.15 -3.16 -33.80
CA THR A 718 -9.97 -3.69 -34.49
C THR A 718 -10.29 -5.03 -35.16
N THR A 719 -9.41 -5.50 -36.04
CA THR A 719 -9.53 -6.84 -36.65
C THR A 719 -9.06 -7.91 -35.67
N PHE A 720 -9.92 -8.87 -35.33
CA PHE A 720 -9.61 -9.93 -34.37
C PHE A 720 -10.25 -11.25 -34.80
N GLN A 721 -9.48 -12.34 -34.85
CA GLN A 721 -9.93 -13.65 -35.35
C GLN A 721 -10.63 -13.61 -36.72
N ASN A 722 -10.08 -12.84 -37.67
CA ASN A 722 -10.66 -12.60 -39.00
C ASN A 722 -12.06 -11.94 -38.99
N ARG A 723 -12.55 -11.50 -37.83
CA ARG A 723 -13.69 -10.58 -37.74
C ARG A 723 -13.15 -9.16 -37.87
N PRO A 724 -13.61 -8.36 -38.84
CA PRO A 724 -13.55 -6.92 -38.69
C PRO A 724 -14.42 -6.51 -37.49
N ASP A 725 -14.18 -5.31 -36.99
CA ASP A 725 -15.02 -4.65 -36.00
C ASP A 725 -15.16 -5.31 -34.61
N ALA A 726 -14.10 -5.94 -34.10
CA ALA A 726 -14.06 -6.40 -32.71
C ALA A 726 -13.68 -5.26 -31.76
N ASP A 727 -14.55 -4.97 -30.78
CA ASP A 727 -14.26 -4.03 -29.69
C ASP A 727 -13.47 -4.69 -28.53
N VAL A 728 -13.05 -3.88 -27.56
CA VAL A 728 -12.35 -4.38 -26.36
C VAL A 728 -13.20 -5.38 -25.56
N PHE A 729 -14.52 -5.26 -25.58
CA PHE A 729 -15.43 -6.15 -24.86
C PHE A 729 -15.55 -7.53 -25.53
N ALA A 730 -15.48 -7.61 -26.85
CA ALA A 730 -15.41 -8.85 -27.62
C ALA A 730 -14.08 -9.58 -27.39
N ILE A 731 -12.96 -8.83 -27.39
CA ILE A 731 -11.63 -9.36 -27.07
C ILE A 731 -11.62 -9.95 -25.65
N LEU A 732 -12.00 -9.16 -24.64
CA LEU A 732 -12.02 -9.62 -23.24
C LEU A 732 -12.95 -10.82 -23.03
N ARG A 733 -14.18 -10.79 -23.59
CA ARG A 733 -15.11 -11.92 -23.47
C ARG A 733 -14.55 -13.21 -24.05
N LEU A 734 -13.87 -13.16 -25.21
CA LEU A 734 -13.19 -14.34 -25.73
C LEU A 734 -12.05 -14.80 -24.81
N GLY A 735 -11.29 -13.86 -24.23
CA GLY A 735 -10.21 -14.15 -23.27
C GLY A 735 -10.68 -14.98 -22.08
N PHE A 736 -11.81 -14.61 -21.48
CA PHE A 736 -12.48 -15.40 -20.44
C PHE A 736 -13.01 -16.74 -20.99
N ALA A 737 -13.83 -16.71 -22.05
CA ALA A 737 -14.53 -17.89 -22.57
C ALA A 737 -13.59 -19.00 -23.08
N SER A 738 -12.39 -18.63 -23.56
CA SER A 738 -11.35 -19.55 -24.01
C SER A 738 -10.27 -19.85 -22.97
N LYS A 739 -10.46 -19.40 -21.71
CA LYS A 739 -9.53 -19.54 -20.58
C LYS A 739 -8.08 -19.06 -20.88
N ARG A 740 -7.93 -18.07 -21.78
CA ARG A 740 -6.64 -17.51 -22.23
C ARG A 740 -6.08 -16.40 -21.35
N LEU A 741 -6.90 -15.83 -20.46
CA LEU A 741 -6.47 -14.86 -19.46
C LEU A 741 -6.03 -15.61 -18.18
N HIS A 742 -4.84 -15.32 -17.66
CA HIS A 742 -4.41 -15.82 -16.34
C HIS A 742 -5.18 -15.10 -15.22
N ARG A 743 -5.11 -15.61 -13.97
CA ARG A 743 -5.87 -15.08 -12.82
C ARG A 743 -5.75 -13.55 -12.66
N ILE A 744 -4.55 -12.99 -12.79
CA ILE A 744 -4.31 -11.53 -12.68
C ILE A 744 -4.96 -10.73 -13.81
N GLU A 745 -4.97 -11.29 -15.01
CA GLU A 745 -5.53 -10.66 -16.21
C GLU A 745 -7.07 -10.72 -16.15
N GLN A 746 -7.64 -11.83 -15.65
CA GLN A 746 -9.06 -11.96 -15.33
C GLN A 746 -9.50 -10.94 -14.26
N TYR A 747 -8.69 -10.74 -13.22
CA TYR A 747 -8.95 -9.76 -12.16
C TYR A 747 -8.96 -8.32 -12.71
N PHE A 748 -7.90 -7.90 -13.41
CA PHE A 748 -7.85 -6.55 -13.99
C PHE A 748 -8.92 -6.31 -15.07
N ALA A 749 -9.28 -7.33 -15.86
CA ALA A 749 -10.39 -7.24 -16.80
C ALA A 749 -11.75 -7.07 -16.10
N THR A 750 -11.99 -7.79 -14.98
CA THR A 750 -13.22 -7.67 -14.19
C THR A 750 -13.34 -6.28 -13.55
N GLU A 751 -12.25 -5.73 -13.00
CA GLU A 751 -12.24 -4.35 -12.49
C GLU A 751 -12.39 -3.30 -13.60
N LEU A 752 -11.83 -3.52 -14.80
CA LEU A 752 -12.02 -2.62 -15.96
C LEU A 752 -13.49 -2.59 -16.39
N LEU A 753 -14.13 -3.75 -16.52
CA LEU A 753 -15.56 -3.85 -16.81
C LEU A 753 -16.40 -3.18 -15.72
N SER A 754 -16.07 -3.38 -14.44
CA SER A 754 -16.74 -2.74 -13.30
C SER A 754 -16.61 -1.21 -13.29
N VAL A 755 -15.45 -0.68 -13.68
CA VAL A 755 -15.20 0.77 -13.79
C VAL A 755 -16.00 1.39 -14.93
N ILE A 756 -16.14 0.69 -16.06
CA ILE A 756 -16.93 1.14 -17.21
C ILE A 756 -18.43 1.04 -16.92
N LEU A 757 -18.88 0.00 -16.22
CA LEU A 757 -20.27 -0.19 -15.79
C LEU A 757 -20.79 1.00 -14.98
N ARG A 758 -20.03 1.46 -13.97
CA ARG A 758 -20.33 2.66 -13.15
C ARG A 758 -20.34 4.00 -13.89
N ARG A 759 -20.18 4.00 -15.22
CA ARG A 759 -20.36 5.21 -16.05
C ARG A 759 -21.73 5.24 -16.74
N GLU A 760 -22.53 4.18 -16.66
CA GLU A 760 -23.87 4.07 -17.28
C GLU A 760 -23.84 4.26 -18.82
N ILE A 761 -22.68 4.01 -19.45
CA ILE A 761 -22.46 4.16 -20.91
C ILE A 761 -22.62 2.87 -21.72
N LEU A 762 -22.89 1.74 -21.07
CA LEU A 762 -23.06 0.44 -21.73
C LEU A 762 -24.54 0.19 -22.01
N SER A 763 -24.86 -0.32 -23.20
CA SER A 763 -26.22 -0.80 -23.50
C SER A 763 -26.55 -2.04 -22.67
N GLN A 764 -27.82 -2.23 -22.27
CA GLN A 764 -28.20 -3.39 -21.47
C GLN A 764 -27.80 -4.73 -22.11
N ARG A 765 -27.90 -4.86 -23.44
CA ARG A 765 -27.47 -6.06 -24.17
C ARG A 765 -25.96 -6.31 -24.08
N LEU A 766 -25.13 -5.26 -24.04
CA LEU A 766 -23.68 -5.41 -23.80
C LEU A 766 -23.38 -5.76 -22.34
N ILE A 767 -24.12 -5.18 -21.39
CA ILE A 767 -24.05 -5.54 -19.96
C ILE A 767 -24.39 -7.03 -19.76
N TRP A 768 -25.50 -7.51 -20.34
CA TRP A 768 -25.92 -8.91 -20.34
C TRP A 768 -24.85 -9.84 -20.94
N ASN A 769 -24.30 -9.49 -22.11
CA ASN A 769 -23.21 -10.25 -22.75
C ASN A 769 -21.95 -10.38 -21.85
N CYS A 770 -21.61 -9.33 -21.10
CA CYS A 770 -20.53 -9.37 -20.12
C CYS A 770 -20.89 -10.24 -18.91
N ALA A 771 -22.11 -10.10 -18.36
CA ALA A 771 -22.60 -10.90 -17.25
C ALA A 771 -22.61 -12.41 -17.59
N GLN A 772 -23.15 -12.80 -18.75
CA GLN A 772 -23.13 -14.19 -19.25
C GLN A 772 -21.73 -14.80 -19.31
N THR A 773 -20.71 -13.98 -19.62
CA THR A 773 -19.32 -14.43 -19.75
C THR A 773 -18.62 -14.55 -18.40
N LEU A 774 -18.94 -13.66 -17.45
CA LEU A 774 -18.34 -13.65 -16.11
C LEU A 774 -19.05 -14.59 -15.12
N PHE A 775 -20.29 -15.02 -15.42
CA PHE A 775 -21.08 -15.83 -14.49
C PHE A 775 -20.52 -17.25 -14.29
N SER A 776 -20.04 -17.91 -15.36
CA SER A 776 -19.33 -19.19 -15.22
C SER A 776 -18.06 -19.04 -14.37
N VAL A 777 -17.28 -17.97 -14.58
CA VAL A 777 -16.08 -17.67 -13.80
C VAL A 777 -16.40 -17.45 -12.32
N PHE A 778 -17.50 -16.75 -12.01
CA PHE A 778 -17.99 -16.55 -10.64
C PHE A 778 -18.41 -17.88 -9.97
N LEU A 779 -19.10 -18.76 -10.70
CA LEU A 779 -19.51 -20.07 -10.17
C LEU A 779 -18.34 -21.06 -10.05
N GLU A 780 -17.33 -21.01 -10.93
CA GLU A 780 -16.18 -21.92 -10.96
C GLU A 780 -15.01 -21.50 -10.06
N THR A 781 -14.79 -20.21 -9.81
CA THR A 781 -13.52 -19.76 -9.21
C THR A 781 -13.40 -20.06 -7.71
N SER A 782 -12.16 -20.36 -7.31
CA SER A 782 -11.67 -20.40 -5.92
C SER A 782 -10.63 -19.30 -5.65
N ASP A 783 -10.22 -18.52 -6.65
CA ASP A 783 -9.37 -17.34 -6.43
C ASP A 783 -10.20 -16.24 -5.77
N THR A 784 -9.84 -15.92 -4.53
CA THR A 784 -10.56 -14.96 -3.68
C THR A 784 -10.54 -13.50 -4.15
N ALA A 785 -9.47 -13.04 -4.81
CA ALA A 785 -9.38 -11.66 -5.26
C ALA A 785 -10.24 -11.45 -6.52
N LEU A 786 -10.20 -12.43 -7.42
CA LEU A 786 -11.11 -12.53 -8.57
C LEU A 786 -12.56 -12.74 -8.12
N LEU A 787 -12.82 -13.63 -7.15
CA LEU A 787 -14.16 -13.89 -6.61
C LEU A 787 -14.75 -12.63 -5.94
N SER A 788 -13.95 -11.86 -5.20
CA SER A 788 -14.39 -10.58 -4.62
C SER A 788 -14.69 -9.52 -5.71
N ALA A 789 -13.84 -9.41 -6.74
CA ALA A 789 -14.10 -8.51 -7.88
C ALA A 789 -15.38 -8.90 -8.66
N LEU A 790 -15.57 -10.18 -8.94
CA LEU A 790 -16.78 -10.72 -9.58
C LEU A 790 -18.02 -10.50 -8.70
N SER A 791 -17.89 -10.72 -7.40
CA SER A 791 -18.97 -10.49 -6.43
C SER A 791 -19.38 -9.02 -6.37
N LYS A 792 -18.42 -8.08 -6.42
CA LYS A 792 -18.74 -6.66 -6.56
C LYS A 792 -19.40 -6.36 -7.91
N PHE A 793 -18.90 -6.90 -9.01
CA PHE A 793 -19.51 -6.72 -10.34
C PHE A 793 -20.98 -7.18 -10.36
N PHE A 794 -21.29 -8.38 -9.85
CA PHE A 794 -22.66 -8.87 -9.79
C PHE A 794 -23.55 -8.12 -8.79
N ALA A 795 -23.04 -7.70 -7.64
CA ALA A 795 -23.79 -6.82 -6.73
C ALA A 795 -24.12 -5.46 -7.38
N GLU A 796 -23.15 -4.85 -8.07
CA GLU A 796 -23.35 -3.59 -8.78
C GLU A 796 -24.41 -3.71 -9.89
N LEU A 797 -24.42 -4.82 -10.64
CA LEU A 797 -25.47 -5.11 -11.62
C LEU A 797 -26.87 -5.13 -10.97
N ILE A 798 -27.04 -5.89 -9.88
CA ILE A 798 -28.34 -6.03 -9.20
C ILE A 798 -28.82 -4.70 -8.62
N GLU A 799 -27.91 -3.83 -8.17
CA GLU A 799 -28.28 -2.54 -7.56
C GLU A 799 -28.46 -1.37 -8.55
N THR A 800 -27.86 -1.43 -9.74
CA THR A 800 -27.84 -0.30 -10.70
C THR A 800 -28.43 -0.63 -12.08
N CYS A 801 -28.36 -1.88 -12.53
CA CYS A 801 -28.69 -2.28 -13.89
C CYS A 801 -30.03 -2.99 -13.94
N HIS A 802 -31.11 -2.23 -14.11
CA HIS A 802 -32.47 -2.73 -14.29
C HIS A 802 -32.65 -3.45 -15.64
N ILE A 803 -32.09 -4.66 -15.75
CA ILE A 803 -32.15 -5.51 -16.95
C ILE A 803 -33.59 -5.98 -17.18
N ASP A 804 -34.07 -5.83 -18.42
CA ASP A 804 -35.36 -6.31 -18.88
C ASP A 804 -35.25 -7.20 -20.14
N GLU A 805 -36.37 -7.66 -20.68
CA GLU A 805 -36.44 -8.58 -21.82
C GLU A 805 -35.79 -8.03 -23.11
N SER A 806 -35.51 -6.73 -23.20
CA SER A 806 -34.84 -6.12 -24.37
C SER A 806 -33.38 -6.56 -24.57
N VAL A 807 -32.77 -7.23 -23.59
CA VAL A 807 -31.42 -7.82 -23.75
C VAL A 807 -31.42 -9.15 -24.52
N LEU A 808 -32.58 -9.82 -24.59
CA LEU A 808 -32.75 -11.10 -25.28
C LEU A 808 -32.87 -10.89 -26.80
N GLU A 809 -32.74 -11.97 -27.58
CA GLU A 809 -32.96 -11.88 -29.02
C GLU A 809 -34.46 -11.89 -29.34
N SER A 810 -34.87 -11.15 -30.37
CA SER A 810 -36.28 -10.89 -30.70
C SER A 810 -37.10 -12.17 -30.85
N GLY A 811 -37.88 -12.53 -29.82
CA GLY A 811 -38.76 -13.69 -29.78
C GLY A 811 -38.34 -14.78 -28.78
N LEU A 812 -37.12 -14.73 -28.23
CA LEU A 812 -36.73 -15.55 -27.07
C LEU A 812 -37.37 -15.03 -25.79
N ARG A 813 -37.85 -15.95 -24.95
CA ARG A 813 -38.27 -15.69 -23.57
C ARG A 813 -37.17 -16.11 -22.59
N PRO A 814 -37.24 -15.67 -21.32
CA PRO A 814 -36.35 -16.16 -20.28
C PRO A 814 -36.37 -17.70 -20.13
N ASP A 815 -37.53 -18.33 -20.34
CA ASP A 815 -37.70 -19.78 -20.30
C ASP A 815 -36.93 -20.52 -21.41
N ASP A 816 -36.68 -19.87 -22.56
CA ASP A 816 -35.95 -20.45 -23.71
C ASP A 816 -34.42 -20.44 -23.52
N LEU A 817 -33.92 -19.80 -22.45
CA LEU A 817 -32.50 -19.79 -22.11
C LEU A 817 -32.01 -21.16 -21.61
N ASN A 818 -30.71 -21.44 -21.76
CA ASN A 818 -30.10 -22.59 -21.08
C ASN A 818 -30.10 -22.39 -19.56
N SER A 819 -30.02 -23.48 -18.79
CA SER A 819 -30.14 -23.44 -17.32
C SER A 819 -29.13 -22.53 -16.60
N LEU A 820 -27.92 -22.36 -17.13
CA LEU A 820 -26.93 -21.41 -16.59
C LEU A 820 -27.40 -19.95 -16.78
N TYR A 821 -28.00 -19.64 -17.92
CA TYR A 821 -28.51 -18.29 -18.20
C TYR A 821 -29.91 -18.05 -17.62
N GLN A 822 -30.71 -19.08 -17.37
CA GLN A 822 -31.91 -18.98 -16.52
C GLN A 822 -31.54 -18.63 -15.06
N GLU A 823 -30.51 -19.27 -14.49
CA GLU A 823 -29.99 -18.88 -13.16
C GLU A 823 -29.48 -17.44 -13.16
N LEU A 824 -28.74 -17.01 -14.18
CA LEU A 824 -28.28 -15.62 -14.31
C LEU A 824 -29.43 -14.63 -14.45
N TRP A 825 -30.46 -14.98 -15.23
CA TRP A 825 -31.67 -14.16 -15.39
C TRP A 825 -32.37 -13.95 -14.04
N SER A 826 -32.62 -15.04 -13.31
CA SER A 826 -33.25 -15.02 -12.00
C SER A 826 -32.43 -14.20 -10.98
N LEU A 827 -31.10 -14.31 -11.04
CA LEU A 827 -30.18 -13.55 -10.20
C LEU A 827 -30.24 -12.03 -10.46
N LEU A 828 -30.25 -11.61 -11.73
CA LEU A 828 -30.18 -10.20 -12.11
C LEU A 828 -31.54 -9.49 -12.11
N VAL A 829 -32.60 -10.16 -12.55
CA VAL A 829 -33.95 -9.57 -12.75
C VAL A 829 -34.85 -9.77 -11.54
N HIS A 830 -34.67 -10.86 -10.78
CA HIS A 830 -35.48 -11.15 -9.59
C HIS A 830 -34.67 -11.09 -8.28
N GLY A 831 -33.36 -10.85 -8.35
CA GLY A 831 -32.47 -10.85 -7.18
C GLY A 831 -32.37 -12.22 -6.50
N ALA A 832 -32.75 -13.31 -7.19
CA ALA A 832 -32.95 -14.62 -6.62
C ALA A 832 -31.68 -15.47 -6.71
N LEU A 833 -31.22 -15.97 -5.56
CA LEU A 833 -30.05 -16.84 -5.49
C LEU A 833 -30.36 -18.25 -6.02
N SER A 834 -29.44 -18.82 -6.81
CA SER A 834 -29.37 -20.26 -7.03
C SER A 834 -28.47 -20.93 -5.99
N SER A 835 -28.55 -22.26 -5.86
CA SER A 835 -27.63 -23.00 -4.97
C SER A 835 -26.17 -22.73 -5.35
N ARG A 836 -25.84 -22.73 -6.65
CA ARG A 836 -24.47 -22.50 -7.15
C ARG A 836 -23.96 -21.10 -6.80
N CYS A 837 -24.84 -20.09 -6.83
CA CYS A 837 -24.52 -18.74 -6.37
C CYS A 837 -24.27 -18.72 -4.85
N SER A 838 -25.11 -19.44 -4.08
CA SER A 838 -24.96 -19.60 -2.64
C SER A 838 -23.62 -20.27 -2.27
N ASP A 839 -23.21 -21.29 -3.03
CA ASP A 839 -21.93 -21.99 -2.86
C ASP A 839 -20.73 -21.09 -3.18
N ALA A 840 -20.83 -20.26 -4.23
CA ALA A 840 -19.79 -19.27 -4.56
C ALA A 840 -19.64 -18.21 -3.46
N ILE A 841 -20.75 -17.74 -2.88
CA ILE A 841 -20.74 -16.83 -1.72
C ILE A 841 -20.18 -17.52 -0.49
N ALA A 842 -20.51 -18.79 -0.23
CA ALA A 842 -19.96 -19.56 0.89
C ALA A 842 -18.43 -19.70 0.79
N ARG A 843 -17.88 -19.97 -0.41
CA ARG A 843 -16.41 -19.98 -0.65
C ARG A 843 -15.75 -18.63 -0.37
N LEU A 844 -16.44 -17.53 -0.70
CA LEU A 844 -15.94 -16.17 -0.49
C LEU A 844 -15.84 -15.82 1.01
N PHE A 845 -16.79 -16.26 1.84
CA PHE A 845 -16.74 -16.04 3.29
C PHE A 845 -15.80 -17.02 4.01
N SER A 846 -15.79 -18.31 3.65
CA SER A 846 -14.95 -19.31 4.34
C SER A 846 -13.46 -19.02 4.21
N THR A 847 -13.02 -18.57 3.03
CA THR A 847 -11.64 -18.15 2.74
C THR A 847 -11.27 -16.75 3.26
N ALA A 848 -12.24 -16.00 3.81
CA ALA A 848 -12.03 -14.69 4.41
C ALA A 848 -11.73 -14.76 5.92
N THR A 849 -11.97 -15.90 6.58
CA THR A 849 -11.58 -16.15 7.98
C THR A 849 -10.08 -15.97 8.21
N GLU A 850 -9.26 -16.42 7.26
CA GLU A 850 -7.81 -16.24 7.25
C GLU A 850 -7.37 -14.78 6.95
N ARG A 851 -8.27 -13.95 6.40
CA ARG A 851 -7.99 -12.57 5.94
C ARG A 851 -8.97 -11.54 6.50
N LYS A 852 -8.67 -11.12 7.73
CA LYS A 852 -9.34 -10.06 8.51
C LYS A 852 -9.53 -8.71 7.76
N HIS A 853 -8.89 -8.52 6.60
CA HIS A 853 -8.87 -7.26 5.87
C HIS A 853 -9.73 -7.17 4.59
N SER A 854 -10.37 -8.25 4.12
CA SER A 854 -11.20 -8.19 2.89
C SER A 854 -12.67 -7.86 3.12
N ILE A 855 -13.30 -8.49 4.13
CA ILE A 855 -14.74 -8.86 4.30
C ILE A 855 -15.83 -7.75 4.11
N ALA A 856 -15.43 -6.52 3.87
CA ALA A 856 -16.30 -5.36 3.61
C ALA A 856 -16.93 -5.33 2.20
N SER A 857 -16.47 -6.17 1.25
CA SER A 857 -17.07 -6.36 -0.09
C SER A 857 -18.13 -7.47 -0.07
N GLU A 858 -17.85 -8.48 0.73
CA GLU A 858 -18.52 -9.75 0.88
C GLU A 858 -19.87 -9.55 1.59
N ALA A 859 -19.86 -8.76 2.68
CA ALA A 859 -21.08 -8.33 3.36
C ALA A 859 -21.98 -7.42 2.49
N HIS A 860 -21.44 -6.70 1.49
CA HIS A 860 -22.23 -5.85 0.60
C HIS A 860 -23.07 -6.69 -0.37
N MET A 861 -22.47 -7.70 -1.00
CA MET A 861 -23.19 -8.64 -1.86
C MET A 861 -24.32 -9.37 -1.09
N LEU A 862 -24.04 -9.85 0.14
CA LEU A 862 -25.07 -10.48 0.95
C LEU A 862 -26.18 -9.50 1.38
N THR A 863 -25.83 -8.23 1.66
CA THR A 863 -26.81 -7.16 1.91
C THR A 863 -27.77 -7.00 0.72
N SER A 864 -27.26 -7.00 -0.51
CA SER A 864 -28.07 -6.87 -1.72
C SER A 864 -29.07 -8.02 -1.86
N PHE A 865 -28.63 -9.27 -1.66
CA PHE A 865 -29.51 -10.44 -1.71
C PHE A 865 -30.54 -10.50 -0.57
N ALA A 866 -30.14 -10.16 0.66
CA ALA A 866 -31.04 -10.09 1.81
C ALA A 866 -32.10 -8.99 1.66
N ARG A 867 -31.73 -7.88 1.00
CA ARG A 867 -32.62 -6.76 0.66
C ARG A 867 -33.60 -7.12 -0.47
N ALA A 868 -33.16 -7.87 -1.48
CA ALA A 868 -33.93 -8.16 -2.69
C ALA A 868 -35.19 -8.99 -2.43
N SER A 869 -35.09 -10.16 -1.79
CA SER A 869 -36.24 -11.07 -1.59
C SER A 869 -36.10 -11.96 -0.35
N LYS A 870 -37.23 -12.21 0.32
CA LYS A 870 -37.38 -13.23 1.37
C LYS A 870 -37.05 -14.64 0.87
N SER A 871 -37.25 -14.94 -0.41
CA SER A 871 -36.99 -16.28 -0.98
C SER A 871 -35.51 -16.69 -0.90
N ASN A 872 -34.60 -15.74 -0.71
CA ASN A 872 -33.17 -16.00 -0.55
C ASN A 872 -32.80 -16.53 0.85
N TYR A 873 -33.66 -16.35 1.87
CA TYR A 873 -33.29 -16.55 3.27
C TYR A 873 -32.88 -18.01 3.57
N ASP A 874 -33.57 -19.01 2.99
CA ASP A 874 -33.26 -20.43 3.18
C ASP A 874 -31.92 -20.86 2.56
N LEU A 875 -31.48 -20.18 1.49
CA LEU A 875 -30.17 -20.41 0.86
C LEU A 875 -29.06 -19.72 1.67
N ILE A 876 -29.31 -18.50 2.14
CA ILE A 876 -28.40 -17.76 3.03
C ILE A 876 -28.15 -18.53 4.33
N LEU A 877 -29.16 -19.21 4.90
CA LEU A 877 -28.99 -20.12 6.02
C LEU A 877 -28.12 -21.34 5.65
N LYS A 878 -28.37 -21.99 4.50
CA LYS A 878 -27.57 -23.14 4.05
C LYS A 878 -26.11 -22.81 3.78
N ALA A 879 -25.79 -21.57 3.40
CA ALA A 879 -24.41 -21.09 3.25
C ALA A 879 -23.65 -20.96 4.60
N ASN A 880 -24.30 -21.18 5.75
CA ASN A 880 -23.72 -21.16 7.10
C ASN A 880 -22.87 -19.92 7.40
N LEU A 881 -23.34 -18.74 6.97
CA LEU A 881 -22.59 -17.50 7.08
C LEU A 881 -22.65 -16.89 8.49
N LEU A 882 -23.60 -17.29 9.32
CA LEU A 882 -23.91 -16.62 10.60
C LEU A 882 -22.78 -16.61 11.64
N PRO A 883 -21.96 -17.66 11.84
CA PRO A 883 -20.82 -17.59 12.76
C PRO A 883 -19.84 -16.45 12.41
N HIS A 884 -19.56 -16.27 11.11
CA HIS A 884 -18.73 -15.18 10.59
C HIS A 884 -19.33 -13.80 10.92
N PHE A 885 -20.66 -13.67 11.04
CA PHE A 885 -21.27 -12.40 11.41
C PHE A 885 -21.03 -11.99 12.86
N CYS A 886 -20.78 -12.94 13.78
CA CYS A 886 -20.36 -12.62 15.15
C CYS A 886 -18.97 -11.96 15.17
N ASP A 887 -18.00 -12.53 14.46
CA ASP A 887 -16.67 -11.93 14.29
C ASP A 887 -16.75 -10.54 13.62
N LEU A 888 -17.65 -10.37 12.64
CA LEU A 888 -17.79 -9.13 11.88
C LEU A 888 -18.42 -7.98 12.66
N VAL A 889 -19.36 -8.23 13.58
CA VAL A 889 -19.91 -7.19 14.45
C VAL A 889 -18.99 -6.83 15.60
N GLN A 890 -18.06 -7.71 15.98
CA GLN A 890 -17.02 -7.44 16.99
C GLN A 890 -15.67 -7.01 16.36
N HIS A 891 -15.57 -6.97 15.04
CA HIS A 891 -14.34 -6.67 14.29
C HIS A 891 -13.75 -5.28 14.68
N PRO A 892 -12.41 -5.13 14.86
CA PRO A 892 -11.80 -3.89 15.38
C PRO A 892 -12.03 -2.63 14.51
N GLU A 893 -12.20 -2.76 13.19
CA GLU A 893 -12.53 -1.63 12.30
C GLU A 893 -14.04 -1.36 12.18
N ALA A 894 -14.43 -0.13 12.52
CA ALA A 894 -15.81 0.35 12.48
C ALA A 894 -16.49 0.23 11.10
N THR A 895 -15.73 0.38 10.02
CA THR A 895 -16.23 0.21 8.63
C THR A 895 -16.71 -1.22 8.34
N VAL A 896 -16.12 -2.22 9.02
CA VAL A 896 -16.54 -3.61 8.94
C VAL A 896 -17.78 -3.83 9.81
N ARG A 897 -17.76 -3.40 11.09
CA ARG A 897 -18.91 -3.50 12.01
C ARG A 897 -20.17 -2.84 11.43
N ALA A 898 -20.04 -1.62 10.90
CA ALA A 898 -21.13 -0.88 10.26
C ALA A 898 -21.75 -1.62 9.08
N LYS A 899 -20.92 -2.25 8.23
CA LYS A 899 -21.40 -3.06 7.10
C LYS A 899 -22.02 -4.38 7.55
N ALA A 900 -21.47 -5.02 8.58
CA ALA A 900 -22.02 -6.23 9.18
C ALA A 900 -23.42 -5.99 9.76
N LEU A 901 -23.56 -4.96 10.59
CA LEU A 901 -24.84 -4.54 11.17
C LEU A 901 -25.86 -4.11 10.11
N ASN A 902 -25.42 -3.42 9.05
CA ASN A 902 -26.28 -3.12 7.90
C ASN A 902 -26.77 -4.39 7.20
N CYS A 903 -25.91 -5.40 7.02
CA CYS A 903 -26.30 -6.69 6.45
C CYS A 903 -27.29 -7.43 7.35
N ILE A 904 -27.00 -7.53 8.66
CA ILE A 904 -27.85 -8.15 9.69
C ILE A 904 -29.23 -7.48 9.74
N GLY A 905 -29.28 -6.14 9.73
CA GLY A 905 -30.55 -5.41 9.65
C GLY A 905 -31.34 -5.68 8.36
N ASN A 906 -30.67 -6.03 7.25
CA ASN A 906 -31.37 -6.45 6.02
C ASN A 906 -31.77 -7.95 6.04
N LEU A 907 -31.12 -8.81 6.83
CA LEU A 907 -31.56 -10.18 7.10
C LEU A 907 -32.85 -10.22 7.94
N CYS A 908 -33.02 -9.31 8.90
CA CYS A 908 -34.28 -9.13 9.63
C CYS A 908 -35.40 -8.43 8.82
N ARG A 909 -35.16 -8.00 7.57
CA ARG A 909 -36.03 -7.04 6.89
C ARG A 909 -37.42 -7.58 6.58
N HIS A 910 -37.49 -8.79 6.02
CA HIS A 910 -38.73 -9.32 5.44
C HIS A 910 -39.42 -10.40 6.27
N ALA A 911 -38.75 -10.96 7.30
CA ALA A 911 -39.30 -11.96 8.20
C ALA A 911 -38.42 -12.20 9.44
N ALA A 912 -38.99 -12.84 10.47
CA ALA A 912 -38.28 -13.31 11.66
C ALA A 912 -37.37 -14.55 11.45
N THR A 913 -37.16 -15.01 10.21
CA THR A 913 -36.49 -16.30 9.87
C THR A 913 -35.12 -16.51 10.54
N PHE A 914 -34.39 -15.44 10.83
CA PHE A 914 -33.06 -15.50 11.46
C PHE A 914 -33.05 -15.30 12.98
N TYR A 915 -34.19 -15.01 13.62
CA TYR A 915 -34.24 -14.53 15.01
C TYR A 915 -33.65 -15.54 16.01
N SER A 916 -34.20 -16.75 16.08
CA SER A 916 -33.66 -17.88 16.86
C SER A 916 -32.16 -18.11 16.64
N HIS A 917 -31.68 -18.00 15.39
CA HIS A 917 -30.26 -18.13 15.05
C HIS A 917 -29.40 -16.96 15.57
N PHE A 918 -29.96 -15.75 15.66
CA PHE A 918 -29.26 -14.56 16.17
C PHE A 918 -29.15 -14.54 17.70
N ALA A 919 -30.09 -15.18 18.40
CA ALA A 919 -30.05 -15.42 19.85
C ALA A 919 -29.23 -16.67 20.24
N THR A 920 -28.95 -17.57 19.31
CA THR A 920 -28.16 -18.79 19.57
C THR A 920 -26.67 -18.44 19.65
N PRO A 921 -25.95 -18.75 20.75
CA PRO A 921 -24.51 -18.55 20.84
C PRO A 921 -23.75 -19.65 20.08
N TRP A 922 -22.78 -19.27 19.24
CA TRP A 922 -22.06 -20.22 18.38
C TRP A 922 -21.00 -21.06 19.11
N ASP A 923 -20.49 -20.58 20.24
CA ASP A 923 -19.53 -21.26 21.12
C ASP A 923 -20.12 -21.62 22.50
N GLY A 924 -21.42 -21.34 22.71
CA GLY A 924 -22.12 -21.48 23.99
C GLY A 924 -22.10 -20.24 24.90
N GLN A 925 -21.38 -19.16 24.56
CA GLN A 925 -21.35 -17.93 25.36
C GLN A 925 -22.35 -16.89 24.84
N ILE A 926 -23.25 -16.42 25.70
CA ILE A 926 -24.30 -15.44 25.36
C ILE A 926 -23.71 -14.12 24.81
N ALA A 927 -22.51 -13.73 25.28
CA ALA A 927 -21.77 -12.57 24.79
C ALA A 927 -21.34 -12.67 23.32
N HIS A 928 -21.31 -13.88 22.74
CA HIS A 928 -20.93 -14.15 21.35
C HIS A 928 -22.16 -14.39 20.43
N THR A 929 -23.35 -13.96 20.85
CA THR A 929 -24.55 -13.92 20.00
C THR A 929 -24.51 -12.72 19.04
N ILE A 930 -25.20 -12.84 17.89
CA ILE A 930 -25.37 -11.72 16.96
C ILE A 930 -26.15 -10.58 17.65
N VAL A 931 -27.12 -10.93 18.53
CA VAL A 931 -27.85 -9.96 19.37
C VAL A 931 -26.91 -9.16 20.29
N ALA A 932 -25.99 -9.82 21.01
CA ALA A 932 -25.01 -9.11 21.84
C ALA A 932 -24.13 -8.16 21.02
N GLY A 933 -23.73 -8.56 19.82
CA GLY A 933 -23.00 -7.71 18.87
C GLY A 933 -23.81 -6.50 18.37
N MET A 934 -25.12 -6.66 18.14
CA MET A 934 -26.01 -5.52 17.84
C MET A 934 -26.06 -4.53 19.01
N ILE A 935 -26.21 -5.04 20.25
CA ILE A 935 -26.29 -4.23 21.47
C ILE A 935 -24.97 -3.48 21.73
N PHE A 936 -23.82 -4.15 21.55
CA PHE A 936 -22.50 -3.52 21.63
C PHE A 936 -22.36 -2.37 20.63
N GLY A 937 -22.81 -2.59 19.38
CA GLY A 937 -22.81 -1.58 18.32
C GLY A 937 -23.60 -0.31 18.65
N LEU A 938 -24.60 -0.35 19.53
CA LEU A 938 -25.34 0.84 19.99
C LEU A 938 -24.45 1.79 20.83
N ARG A 939 -23.42 1.25 21.49
CA ARG A 939 -22.48 1.98 22.34
C ARG A 939 -21.15 2.30 21.64
N ASP A 940 -21.04 2.00 20.35
CA ASP A 940 -19.80 2.18 19.59
C ASP A 940 -19.36 3.65 19.52
N ASN A 941 -18.05 3.89 19.41
CA ASN A 941 -17.49 5.21 19.22
C ASN A 941 -17.81 5.79 17.83
N ASP A 942 -17.93 4.95 16.79
CA ASP A 942 -18.24 5.38 15.43
C ASP A 942 -19.75 5.60 15.20
N GLN A 943 -20.09 6.72 14.54
CA GLN A 943 -21.48 7.12 14.28
C GLN A 943 -22.21 6.19 13.29
N TYR A 944 -21.51 5.63 12.29
CA TYR A 944 -22.13 4.73 11.33
C TYR A 944 -22.40 3.37 11.96
N VAL A 945 -21.51 2.89 12.84
CA VAL A 945 -21.76 1.67 13.63
C VAL A 945 -23.01 1.86 14.49
N ARG A 946 -23.12 2.93 15.28
CA ARG A 946 -24.32 3.21 16.09
C ARG A 946 -25.59 3.32 15.23
N ARG A 947 -25.52 4.02 14.10
CA ARG A 947 -26.64 4.17 13.16
C ARG A 947 -27.15 2.82 12.64
N PHE A 948 -26.23 1.93 12.24
CA PHE A 948 -26.59 0.60 11.72
C PHE A 948 -26.92 -0.41 12.82
N ALA A 949 -26.38 -0.26 14.03
CA ALA A 949 -26.82 -1.01 15.21
C ALA A 949 -28.28 -0.69 15.57
N CYS A 950 -28.65 0.59 15.61
CA CYS A 950 -30.04 1.01 15.85
C CYS A 950 -30.99 0.47 14.76
N PHE A 951 -30.54 0.42 13.49
CA PHE A 951 -31.29 -0.20 12.39
C PHE A 951 -31.43 -1.72 12.55
N ALA A 952 -30.37 -2.42 12.94
CA ALA A 952 -30.37 -3.86 13.13
C ALA A 952 -31.28 -4.27 14.30
N VAL A 953 -31.14 -3.64 15.46
CA VAL A 953 -32.02 -3.82 16.64
C VAL A 953 -33.47 -3.48 16.30
N GLY A 954 -33.70 -2.36 15.61
CA GLY A 954 -35.04 -1.94 15.22
C GLY A 954 -35.76 -2.95 14.32
N ASN A 955 -35.05 -3.58 13.38
CA ASN A 955 -35.62 -4.63 12.54
C ASN A 955 -35.74 -5.96 13.28
N ALA A 956 -34.81 -6.30 14.19
CA ALA A 956 -34.87 -7.50 15.03
C ALA A 956 -36.03 -7.49 16.03
N ALA A 957 -36.57 -6.33 16.41
CA ALA A 957 -37.77 -6.20 17.22
C ALA A 957 -39.09 -6.11 16.42
N PHE A 958 -39.05 -6.07 15.08
CA PHE A 958 -40.22 -5.68 14.28
C PHE A 958 -41.26 -6.79 14.07
N HIS A 959 -40.84 -7.98 13.62
CA HIS A 959 -41.76 -9.02 13.13
C HIS A 959 -42.37 -9.94 14.22
N SER A 960 -41.73 -10.07 15.38
CA SER A 960 -42.22 -10.87 16.52
C SER A 960 -41.56 -10.38 17.83
N GLY A 961 -42.10 -10.84 18.96
CA GLY A 961 -41.51 -10.62 20.30
C GLY A 961 -40.40 -11.60 20.68
N GLU A 962 -40.05 -12.56 19.81
CA GLU A 962 -39.12 -13.68 20.10
C GLU A 962 -37.73 -13.24 20.58
N LEU A 963 -37.30 -12.01 20.25
CA LEU A 963 -36.03 -11.42 20.68
C LEU A 963 -36.16 -10.39 21.80
N TYR A 964 -37.34 -10.15 22.38
CA TYR A 964 -37.54 -9.07 23.36
C TYR A 964 -36.68 -9.25 24.63
N ASP A 965 -36.70 -10.44 25.25
CA ASP A 965 -35.86 -10.77 26.41
C ASP A 965 -34.35 -10.59 26.12
N ALA A 966 -33.90 -11.06 24.94
CA ALA A 966 -32.50 -10.94 24.50
C ALA A 966 -32.10 -9.50 24.12
N LEU A 967 -33.05 -8.67 23.65
CA LEU A 967 -32.87 -7.27 23.30
C LEU A 967 -33.09 -6.31 24.47
N ARG A 968 -33.57 -6.77 25.63
CA ARG A 968 -33.74 -5.98 26.86
C ARG A 968 -32.52 -5.07 27.18
N PRO A 969 -31.25 -5.51 27.11
CA PRO A 969 -30.10 -4.64 27.40
C PRO A 969 -29.86 -3.52 26.37
N ALA A 970 -30.58 -3.51 25.24
CA ALA A 970 -30.57 -2.42 24.26
C ALA A 970 -31.31 -1.17 24.77
N ILE A 971 -32.17 -1.26 25.78
CA ILE A 971 -33.05 -0.16 26.21
C ILE A 971 -32.25 1.11 26.60
N PRO A 972 -31.31 1.09 27.57
CA PRO A 972 -30.53 2.28 27.92
C PRO A 972 -29.70 2.88 26.78
N PRO A 973 -28.94 2.12 25.95
CA PRO A 973 -28.17 2.71 24.86
C PRO A 973 -29.03 3.18 23.68
N LEU A 974 -30.23 2.63 23.46
CA LEU A 974 -31.18 3.20 22.50
C LEU A 974 -31.65 4.59 22.96
N ILE A 975 -32.03 4.74 24.23
CA ILE A 975 -32.42 6.03 24.82
C ILE A 975 -31.27 7.04 24.74
N GLN A 976 -30.03 6.61 25.01
CA GLN A 976 -28.83 7.44 24.83
C GLN A 976 -28.65 7.94 23.39
N ASN A 977 -29.02 7.13 22.38
CA ASN A 977 -28.93 7.49 20.97
C ASN A 977 -30.07 8.39 20.47
N LEU A 978 -31.14 8.61 21.26
CA LEU A 978 -32.11 9.68 20.98
C LEU A 978 -31.47 11.07 21.05
N GLY A 979 -30.36 11.22 21.79
CA GLY A 979 -29.57 12.46 21.87
C GLY A 979 -28.39 12.54 20.89
N ASN A 980 -28.31 11.68 19.86
CA ASN A 980 -27.17 11.68 18.93
C ASN A 980 -27.24 12.86 17.92
N ASP A 981 -26.10 13.38 17.47
CA ASP A 981 -26.07 14.45 16.46
C ASP A 981 -26.62 14.00 15.09
N ASP A 982 -26.41 12.73 14.71
CA ASP A 982 -26.92 12.17 13.45
C ASP A 982 -28.43 11.88 13.50
N GLU A 983 -29.18 12.60 12.68
CA GLU A 983 -30.63 12.47 12.47
C GLU A 983 -31.06 11.01 12.28
N LYS A 984 -30.31 10.24 11.50
CA LYS A 984 -30.67 8.86 11.15
C LYS A 984 -30.42 7.89 12.30
N THR A 985 -29.44 8.17 13.15
CA THR A 985 -29.22 7.46 14.42
C THR A 985 -30.36 7.73 15.39
N ARG A 986 -30.78 8.99 15.59
CA ARG A 986 -31.97 9.34 16.40
C ARG A 986 -33.23 8.66 15.89
N SER A 987 -33.48 8.74 14.58
CA SER A 987 -34.63 8.12 13.91
C SER A 987 -34.66 6.61 14.10
N ASN A 988 -33.54 5.93 13.87
CA ASN A 988 -33.43 4.48 14.03
C ASN A 988 -33.60 4.06 15.50
N ALA A 989 -33.03 4.82 16.45
CA ALA A 989 -33.15 4.53 17.88
C ALA A 989 -34.60 4.69 18.37
N GLY A 990 -35.28 5.76 17.95
CA GLY A 990 -36.70 5.99 18.24
C GLY A 990 -37.60 4.92 17.64
N GLY A 991 -37.33 4.51 16.39
CA GLY A 991 -38.02 3.39 15.75
C GLY A 991 -37.81 2.06 16.48
N ALA A 992 -36.60 1.78 16.94
CA ALA A 992 -36.27 0.57 17.69
C ALA A 992 -36.97 0.49 19.04
N LEU A 993 -37.00 1.58 19.83
CA LEU A 993 -37.74 1.63 21.09
C LEU A 993 -39.24 1.38 20.88
N GLY A 994 -39.84 1.99 19.85
CA GLY A 994 -41.23 1.72 19.49
C GLY A 994 -41.48 0.27 19.05
N ASN A 995 -40.49 -0.40 18.46
CA ASN A 995 -40.62 -1.79 18.03
C ASN A 995 -40.53 -2.80 19.19
N LEU A 996 -39.92 -2.43 20.34
CA LEU A 996 -39.85 -3.27 21.55
C LEU A 996 -41.19 -3.37 22.32
N VAL A 997 -42.19 -2.55 21.95
CA VAL A 997 -43.59 -2.60 22.47
C VAL A 997 -44.59 -2.70 21.31
N ARG A 998 -44.20 -3.36 20.22
CA ARG A 998 -45.04 -3.50 19.02
C ARG A 998 -45.92 -4.74 19.06
N ASN A 999 -45.39 -5.83 19.63
CA ASN A 999 -45.95 -7.18 19.52
C ASN A 999 -46.25 -7.82 20.89
N SER A 1000 -45.86 -7.21 22.00
CA SER A 1000 -46.03 -7.68 23.38
C SER A 1000 -45.90 -6.51 24.36
N ASP A 1001 -46.51 -6.63 25.53
CA ASP A 1001 -46.40 -5.73 26.69
C ASP A 1001 -45.19 -6.03 27.60
N GLU A 1002 -44.54 -7.19 27.40
CA GLU A 1002 -43.47 -7.76 28.26
C GLU A 1002 -42.38 -6.78 28.73
N LEU A 1003 -41.99 -5.80 27.90
CA LEU A 1003 -40.93 -4.84 28.21
C LEU A 1003 -41.43 -3.48 28.72
N CYS A 1004 -42.75 -3.23 28.78
CA CYS A 1004 -43.35 -1.94 29.13
C CYS A 1004 -42.81 -1.38 30.45
N ARG A 1005 -42.83 -2.18 31.52
CA ARG A 1005 -42.34 -1.81 32.85
C ARG A 1005 -40.89 -1.33 32.87
N GLU A 1006 -40.02 -1.99 32.12
CA GLU A 1006 -38.58 -1.68 32.09
C GLU A 1006 -38.26 -0.48 31.19
N LEU A 1007 -39.01 -0.34 30.10
CA LEU A 1007 -38.99 0.87 29.26
C LEU A 1007 -39.50 2.09 30.06
N CYS A 1008 -40.51 1.92 30.91
CA CYS A 1008 -40.95 2.96 31.85
C CYS A 1008 -39.91 3.23 32.95
N ALA A 1009 -39.32 2.20 33.56
CA ALA A 1009 -38.25 2.37 34.56
C ALA A 1009 -37.01 3.11 34.02
N HIS A 1010 -36.79 3.08 32.70
CA HIS A 1010 -35.78 3.88 32.01
C HIS A 1010 -36.30 5.18 31.35
N ALA A 1011 -37.54 5.57 31.62
CA ALA A 1011 -38.22 6.76 31.07
C ALA A 1011 -38.25 6.85 29.53
N ALA A 1012 -38.24 5.70 28.84
CA ALA A 1012 -38.26 5.63 27.37
C ALA A 1012 -39.47 6.35 26.72
N PRO A 1013 -40.72 6.26 27.25
CA PRO A 1013 -41.85 6.99 26.69
C PRO A 1013 -41.63 8.52 26.73
N TRP A 1014 -41.20 9.04 27.89
CA TRP A 1014 -40.91 10.46 28.08
C TRP A 1014 -39.74 10.94 27.21
N ALA A 1015 -38.68 10.13 27.07
CA ALA A 1015 -37.54 10.47 26.21
C ALA A 1015 -37.94 10.58 24.72
N LEU A 1016 -38.87 9.74 24.25
CA LEU A 1016 -39.46 9.85 22.91
C LEU A 1016 -40.34 11.09 22.79
N PHE A 1017 -41.23 11.34 23.74
CA PHE A 1017 -42.07 12.55 23.77
C PHE A 1017 -41.23 13.84 23.71
N LYS A 1018 -40.23 13.96 24.59
CA LYS A 1018 -39.30 15.09 24.63
C LYS A 1018 -38.53 15.29 23.32
N LEU A 1019 -38.10 14.21 22.67
CA LEU A 1019 -37.48 14.31 21.34
C LEU A 1019 -38.50 14.77 20.29
N ALA A 1020 -39.75 14.30 20.33
CA ALA A 1020 -40.77 14.73 19.37
C ALA A 1020 -41.08 16.25 19.47
N MET A 1021 -41.08 16.83 20.68
CA MET A 1021 -41.28 18.27 20.87
C MET A 1021 -40.07 19.10 20.41
N THR A 1022 -38.84 18.59 20.59
CA THR A 1022 -37.59 19.36 20.37
C THR A 1022 -36.90 19.11 19.03
N GLU A 1023 -37.25 18.04 18.31
CA GLU A 1023 -36.65 17.68 17.02
C GLU A 1023 -37.05 18.64 15.90
N THR A 1024 -36.09 18.97 15.03
CA THR A 1024 -36.26 19.85 13.87
C THR A 1024 -36.50 19.09 12.56
N SER A 1025 -36.00 17.85 12.44
CA SER A 1025 -36.32 16.99 11.29
C SER A 1025 -37.73 16.42 11.40
N VAL A 1026 -38.58 16.78 10.44
CA VAL A 1026 -39.91 16.17 10.22
C VAL A 1026 -39.80 14.65 10.09
N ALA A 1027 -38.78 14.12 9.42
CA ALA A 1027 -38.61 12.68 9.21
C ALA A 1027 -38.34 11.94 10.53
N CYS A 1028 -37.43 12.48 11.36
CA CYS A 1028 -37.16 11.91 12.68
C CYS A 1028 -38.38 12.04 13.59
N ARG A 1029 -39.00 13.24 13.67
CA ARG A 1029 -40.22 13.50 14.46
C ARG A 1029 -41.36 12.54 14.09
N CYS A 1030 -41.57 12.26 12.80
CA CYS A 1030 -42.57 11.31 12.34
C CYS A 1030 -42.36 9.89 12.89
N VAL A 1031 -41.12 9.40 12.89
CA VAL A 1031 -40.78 8.07 13.44
C VAL A 1031 -40.98 8.04 14.95
N VAL A 1032 -40.50 9.06 15.66
CA VAL A 1032 -40.60 9.16 17.13
C VAL A 1032 -42.07 9.23 17.58
N LEU A 1033 -42.92 10.03 16.91
CA LEU A 1033 -44.37 10.08 17.16
C LEU A 1033 -45.06 8.74 16.85
N PHE A 1034 -44.66 8.03 15.79
CA PHE A 1034 -45.20 6.70 15.49
C PHE A 1034 -44.87 5.70 16.61
N SER A 1035 -43.63 5.74 17.13
CA SER A 1035 -43.17 4.91 18.24
C SER A 1035 -43.88 5.24 19.56
N LEU A 1036 -44.06 6.52 19.87
CA LEU A 1036 -44.84 6.96 21.04
C LEU A 1036 -46.30 6.44 20.97
N GLY A 1037 -46.89 6.40 19.76
CA GLY A 1037 -48.17 5.75 19.49
C GLY A 1037 -48.18 4.21 19.55
N ASN A 1038 -47.03 3.55 19.76
CA ASN A 1038 -46.96 2.14 20.19
C ASN A 1038 -46.97 2.06 21.74
N PHE A 1039 -46.21 2.91 22.44
CA PHE A 1039 -46.23 2.97 23.90
C PHE A 1039 -47.62 3.27 24.47
N CYS A 1040 -48.33 4.24 23.91
CA CYS A 1040 -49.69 4.61 24.34
C CYS A 1040 -50.77 3.53 24.04
N THR A 1041 -50.39 2.30 23.66
CA THR A 1041 -51.33 1.15 23.65
C THR A 1041 -51.50 0.54 25.04
N TYR A 1042 -50.58 0.82 25.96
CA TYR A 1042 -50.47 0.15 27.25
C TYR A 1042 -50.64 1.16 28.38
N GLU A 1043 -51.50 0.83 29.33
CA GLU A 1043 -51.86 1.70 30.46
C GLU A 1043 -50.63 2.12 31.29
N GLU A 1044 -49.76 1.16 31.66
CA GLU A 1044 -48.50 1.40 32.40
C GLU A 1044 -47.61 2.47 31.71
N CYS A 1045 -47.58 2.49 30.37
CA CYS A 1045 -46.81 3.45 29.57
C CYS A 1045 -47.51 4.81 29.41
N PHE A 1046 -48.85 4.85 29.43
CA PHE A 1046 -49.63 6.08 29.40
C PHE A 1046 -49.60 6.80 30.76
N ASN A 1047 -49.81 6.06 31.84
CA ASN A 1047 -49.78 6.59 33.20
C ASN A 1047 -48.39 7.18 33.51
N HIS A 1048 -47.30 6.48 33.15
CA HIS A 1048 -45.94 7.05 33.23
C HIS A 1048 -45.78 8.36 32.44
N LEU A 1049 -46.42 8.52 31.27
CA LEU A 1049 -46.33 9.77 30.50
C LEU A 1049 -47.02 10.92 31.23
N VAL A 1050 -48.21 10.69 31.79
CA VAL A 1050 -48.99 11.69 32.54
C VAL A 1050 -48.34 12.03 33.89
N GLU A 1051 -47.71 11.07 34.56
CA GLU A 1051 -46.92 11.30 35.78
C GLU A 1051 -45.63 12.09 35.50
N ALA A 1052 -44.99 11.87 34.34
CA ALA A 1052 -43.74 12.51 33.96
C ALA A 1052 -43.93 13.89 33.30
N GLU A 1053 -45.08 14.15 32.68
CA GLU A 1053 -45.48 15.45 32.16
C GLU A 1053 -47.01 15.64 32.24
N SER A 1054 -47.45 16.48 33.18
CA SER A 1054 -48.88 16.70 33.44
C SER A 1054 -49.60 17.41 32.29
N ASP A 1055 -48.89 18.19 31.48
CA ASP A 1055 -49.44 18.88 30.30
C ASP A 1055 -49.28 18.07 28.99
N PHE A 1056 -48.90 16.79 29.06
CA PHE A 1056 -48.60 15.91 27.91
C PHE A 1056 -49.60 15.98 26.74
N ILE A 1057 -50.91 15.98 27.02
CA ILE A 1057 -51.95 16.07 25.99
C ILE A 1057 -52.01 17.49 25.40
N SER A 1058 -51.85 18.53 26.22
CA SER A 1058 -51.86 19.94 25.82
C SER A 1058 -50.65 20.30 24.94
N GLU A 1059 -49.47 19.78 25.25
CA GLU A 1059 -48.29 19.93 24.39
C GLU A 1059 -48.46 19.17 23.06
N LEU A 1060 -49.06 17.97 23.06
CA LEU A 1060 -49.39 17.25 21.83
C LEU A 1060 -50.43 17.99 20.97
N GLU A 1061 -51.44 18.63 21.57
CA GLU A 1061 -52.41 19.47 20.85
C GLU A 1061 -51.72 20.71 20.24
N THR A 1062 -50.81 21.32 20.99
CA THR A 1062 -50.01 22.46 20.52
C THR A 1062 -49.15 22.04 19.31
N LEU A 1063 -48.39 20.95 19.43
CA LEU A 1063 -47.60 20.41 18.31
C LEU A 1063 -48.47 19.98 17.12
N TYR A 1064 -49.67 19.44 17.34
CA TYR A 1064 -50.60 19.06 16.28
C TYR A 1064 -51.06 20.27 15.45
N ASN A 1065 -51.34 21.39 16.12
CA ASN A 1065 -51.73 22.64 15.48
C ASN A 1065 -50.56 23.29 14.74
N GLU A 1066 -49.36 23.30 15.34
CA GLU A 1066 -48.15 23.89 14.75
C GLU A 1066 -47.49 23.03 13.65
N ALA A 1067 -47.69 21.70 13.65
CA ALA A 1067 -47.07 20.80 12.69
C ALA A 1067 -47.52 21.11 11.26
N ALA A 1068 -46.57 21.47 10.40
CA ALA A 1068 -46.83 21.80 8.99
C ALA A 1068 -47.10 20.57 8.10
N ASP A 1069 -46.91 19.34 8.60
CA ASP A 1069 -47.00 18.09 7.84
C ASP A 1069 -48.12 17.16 8.31
N ASP A 1070 -48.72 16.43 7.36
CA ASP A 1070 -49.85 15.53 7.64
C ASP A 1070 -49.46 14.19 8.28
N VAL A 1071 -48.17 13.83 8.34
CA VAL A 1071 -47.70 12.56 8.90
C VAL A 1071 -47.54 12.69 10.42
N SER A 1072 -46.90 13.76 10.90
CA SER A 1072 -46.88 14.14 12.32
C SER A 1072 -48.31 14.27 12.86
N ARG A 1073 -49.18 15.02 12.17
CA ARG A 1073 -50.60 15.19 12.54
C ARG A 1073 -51.36 13.86 12.61
N ARG A 1074 -51.13 12.95 11.67
CA ARG A 1074 -51.74 11.60 11.66
C ARG A 1074 -51.26 10.75 12.83
N ASN A 1075 -49.98 10.82 13.16
CA ASN A 1075 -49.41 10.08 14.29
C ASN A 1075 -49.89 10.65 15.64
N ILE A 1076 -50.04 11.97 15.78
CA ILE A 1076 -50.60 12.59 17.00
C ILE A 1076 -52.08 12.23 17.19
N ARG A 1077 -52.92 12.30 16.14
CA ARG A 1077 -54.31 11.79 16.21
C ARG A 1077 -54.40 10.31 16.61
N ARG A 1078 -53.42 9.49 16.18
CA ARG A 1078 -53.31 8.08 16.58
C ARG A 1078 -52.89 7.91 18.05
N ILE A 1079 -52.14 8.86 18.63
CA ILE A 1079 -51.86 8.87 20.07
C ILE A 1079 -53.14 9.21 20.84
N PHE A 1080 -53.83 10.31 20.49
CA PHE A 1080 -55.08 10.72 21.15
C PHE A 1080 -56.12 9.60 21.15
N ALA A 1081 -56.40 8.98 20.00
CA ALA A 1081 -57.39 7.89 19.91
C ALA A 1081 -57.04 6.62 20.73
N LYS A 1082 -55.82 6.51 21.27
CA LYS A 1082 -55.44 5.46 22.23
C LYS A 1082 -55.48 5.93 23.68
N CYS A 1083 -55.04 7.17 23.95
CA CYS A 1083 -55.21 7.78 25.27
C CYS A 1083 -56.70 7.90 25.64
N GLU A 1084 -57.56 8.25 24.68
CA GLU A 1084 -59.02 8.21 24.80
C GLU A 1084 -59.52 6.80 25.10
N ALA A 1085 -58.99 5.75 24.46
CA ALA A 1085 -59.42 4.38 24.71
C ALA A 1085 -59.11 3.93 26.15
N LEU A 1086 -57.90 4.22 26.65
CA LEU A 1086 -57.49 3.92 28.03
C LEU A 1086 -58.31 4.73 29.05
N GLY A 1087 -58.50 6.03 28.81
CA GLY A 1087 -59.25 6.92 29.71
C GLY A 1087 -60.77 6.67 29.79
N ASN A 1088 -61.32 5.74 28.99
CA ASN A 1088 -62.73 5.34 29.08
C ASN A 1088 -62.95 4.05 29.89
N GLU A 1089 -61.91 3.34 30.35
CA GLU A 1089 -62.08 2.08 31.11
C GLU A 1089 -62.46 2.31 32.59
N GLU A 1090 -62.05 3.43 33.21
CA GLU A 1090 -62.46 3.77 34.60
C GLU A 1090 -63.97 3.96 34.77
N ASP A 1091 -64.68 4.43 33.74
CA ASP A 1091 -66.13 4.71 33.77
C ASP A 1091 -66.98 3.46 33.44
N HIS A 1092 -66.34 2.30 33.26
CA HIS A 1092 -67.01 1.07 32.80
C HIS A 1092 -67.40 0.09 33.91
N ASP A 1093 -66.78 0.18 35.10
CA ASP A 1093 -67.08 -0.69 36.26
C ASP A 1093 -68.14 -0.07 37.22
N THR A 1094 -68.79 1.03 36.80
CA THR A 1094 -69.82 1.75 37.59
C THR A 1094 -71.10 2.11 36.81
N ARG A 1095 -71.42 1.40 35.72
CA ARG A 1095 -72.64 1.59 34.90
C ARG A 1095 -73.48 0.33 34.71
#